data_AF-W4FNS6-F1
#
_entry.id   AF-W4FNS6-F1
#
_cell.length_a   1.000
_cell.length_b   1.000
_cell.length_c   1.000
_cell.angle_alpha   90.00
_cell.angle_beta   90.00
_cell.angle_gamma   90.00
#
_symmetry.space_group_name_H-M   'P 1'
#
loop_
_entity.id
_entity.type
_entity.pdbx_description
1 polymer ?
#
loop_
_entity_poly.entity_id
_entity_poly.type
_entity_poly.pdbx_seq_one_letter_code
_entity_poly.pdbx_strand_id
1 'polypeptide(L)'
;MLRCVLNWAVLPVTSLLAAGQSGVFYSPRHIPSFPLEPAATIDVGQIAQAIDADLASIKPYFGVVRTAQATYFGVDIAPIAKKNDLRLYLGVNSGQDSPESYEDQVAAAIAAVLAYPDTIQAILVGSDNVRPYGEATAADITARVLDLKKRVEVTTGSVVPIGTSQRADAWLSLDTDLSALASVVDIIGVETYPYLDPDFSTLDPLALLESTWVSLASRYPEDKLLITATGHPTGSENPPVRVELNPENAHLYFVAFAQSTFAGFWAAFFDLRLDDPITRIGMPQVKSFGLVTDAGDSKDMLPSLEFESGAMAQFTPGVCYSPFHNMEYPLHGGSSALLGGAMDEDFRVMAQYFSVVRTYYSSYMGYQVAKYAAKYSVGLYLGVFMTRETWYQSQLDDAVAAAANYPSTIKAILVGNENVIPCGPYKADEIIASINSIRTRIRQGTGRNVAVGTVQRATEWLNPNIRGDMLRLAASSDIIGVNIYPFFDGGYNPDNPLGLLDAIWNQMLALYPASKLRLTEIGYPTGGTAPSFAPKNTPSLQNSVNFYNAFQRWSPKAGGGEAFWYSMFDLRADDTTQPADLEKHFGFLTADTRQRKVANYPLLLQTTPPAAPIPALTPAPTPAPPPAPVNGPRGPQGVLYSPFHADEYPNDLKNVGAAISLDLQLVRTRFSSIRTEYSNFYGVDVTPFAAAVGLKLTLGVGMTRETWYADQVASAVSAVKYFPRTISALTVGSENAYRGDNFNANDIIAAIRGIKARIPNVKVGTVQRAAEWLNPALRADMVRLSQDCDVIGVTLSLYDTDNLTTPAAVATAIDQWWRSLAALYPAEKLQLMNIGFPTSGATSAKGNVAGVDQAVSFYNAVRNSAWGQGNSWPTWGADFYDDKPASVSPTKSYGYFTAQRQAKARNFPLTQAG
;
A
#
# COMPACT_ATOMS: atom_id res chain seq x y z
N MET A 1 27.81 -16.92 -56.09
CA MET A 1 27.26 -18.29 -56.10
C MET A 1 27.26 -18.81 -54.66
N LEU A 2 26.07 -19.18 -54.18
CA LEU A 2 25.71 -20.00 -53.01
C LEU A 2 26.11 -19.48 -51.60
N ARG A 3 25.20 -19.03 -50.72
CA ARG A 3 24.02 -19.65 -50.03
C ARG A 3 24.37 -20.70 -48.96
N CYS A 4 23.86 -20.43 -47.74
CA CYS A 4 23.38 -21.37 -46.69
C CYS A 4 24.49 -22.05 -45.84
N VAL A 5 24.47 -22.18 -44.50
CA VAL A 5 23.51 -21.96 -43.40
C VAL A 5 24.34 -21.78 -42.12
N LEU A 6 24.01 -20.83 -41.25
CA LEU A 6 24.06 -21.05 -39.79
C LEU A 6 23.07 -20.09 -39.13
N ASN A 7 21.95 -20.67 -38.69
CA ASN A 7 21.06 -20.14 -37.66
C ASN A 7 21.84 -19.92 -36.33
N TRP A 8 21.13 -19.47 -35.29
CA TRP A 8 21.54 -19.23 -33.89
C TRP A 8 21.97 -17.76 -33.65
N ALA A 9 21.34 -16.96 -32.79
CA ALA A 9 20.45 -17.26 -31.67
C ALA A 9 19.36 -16.18 -31.52
N VAL A 10 18.15 -16.62 -31.22
CA VAL A 10 17.09 -15.81 -30.60
C VAL A 10 17.66 -15.31 -29.27
N LEU A 11 17.70 -13.99 -29.07
CA LEU A 11 18.01 -13.40 -27.78
C LEU A 11 17.00 -13.94 -26.75
N PRO A 12 17.44 -14.56 -25.65
CA PRO A 12 16.52 -14.97 -24.61
C PRO A 12 15.85 -13.72 -24.04
N VAL A 13 14.54 -13.80 -23.81
CA VAL A 13 13.68 -12.74 -23.26
C VAL A 13 14.14 -12.27 -21.88
N THR A 14 15.05 -13.01 -21.23
CA THR A 14 15.80 -12.61 -20.03
C THR A 14 16.73 -11.39 -20.21
N SER A 15 16.69 -10.70 -21.35
CA SER A 15 17.48 -9.50 -21.66
C SER A 15 16.67 -8.21 -21.82
N LEU A 16 15.33 -8.23 -21.74
CA LEU A 16 14.48 -7.06 -22.00
C LEU A 16 14.32 -6.11 -20.79
N LEU A 17 14.54 -6.63 -19.58
CA LEU A 17 14.89 -5.88 -18.38
C LEU A 17 16.12 -6.56 -17.79
N ALA A 18 17.18 -5.82 -17.48
CA ALA A 18 18.27 -6.38 -16.68
C ALA A 18 17.68 -6.87 -15.34
N ALA A 19 18.16 -8.00 -14.81
CA ALA A 19 17.69 -8.53 -13.52
C ALA A 19 17.64 -7.41 -12.46
N GLY A 20 16.46 -7.16 -11.88
CA GLY A 20 16.22 -6.08 -10.92
C GLY A 20 15.88 -4.69 -11.49
N GLN A 21 15.68 -4.53 -12.81
CA GLN A 21 15.10 -3.30 -13.37
C GLN A 21 13.57 -3.29 -13.20
N SER A 22 13.07 -2.27 -12.48
CA SER A 22 11.64 -1.98 -12.35
C SER A 22 11.24 -0.79 -13.23
N GLY A 23 10.07 -0.88 -13.85
CA GLY A 23 9.42 0.20 -14.59
C GLY A 23 8.11 0.65 -13.94
N VAL A 24 7.40 1.56 -14.58
CA VAL A 24 6.07 1.99 -14.14
C VAL A 24 5.08 2.05 -15.31
N PHE A 25 3.82 1.73 -15.03
CA PHE A 25 2.72 1.94 -15.95
C PHE A 25 2.28 3.40 -15.95
N TYR A 26 2.18 4.00 -17.14
CA TYR A 26 1.74 5.38 -17.35
C TYR A 26 0.40 5.44 -18.07
N SER A 27 -0.45 6.37 -17.63
CA SER A 27 -1.74 6.70 -18.24
C SER A 27 -2.00 8.20 -18.06
N PRO A 28 -2.35 8.94 -19.13
CA PRO A 28 -2.65 10.37 -19.07
C PRO A 28 -4.02 10.70 -18.43
N ARG A 29 -4.78 9.71 -17.99
CA ARG A 29 -6.16 9.90 -17.50
C ARG A 29 -6.27 10.75 -16.22
N HIS A 30 -5.17 10.90 -15.48
CA HIS A 30 -5.09 11.79 -14.32
C HIS A 30 -5.17 13.28 -14.72
N ILE A 31 -4.80 13.62 -15.95
CA ILE A 31 -4.77 15.00 -16.43
C ILE A 31 -6.22 15.54 -16.53
N PRO A 32 -6.54 16.70 -15.93
CA PRO A 32 -7.89 17.29 -15.99
C PRO A 32 -8.39 17.57 -17.41
N SER A 33 -7.49 17.94 -18.33
CA SER A 33 -7.81 18.18 -19.74
C SER A 33 -7.93 16.89 -20.57
N PHE A 34 -7.61 15.72 -20.00
CA PHE A 34 -7.79 14.46 -20.70
C PHE A 34 -9.29 14.12 -20.76
N PRO A 35 -9.86 13.87 -21.94
CA PRO A 35 -11.29 13.59 -22.05
C PRO A 35 -11.60 12.17 -21.55
N LEU A 36 -12.55 12.06 -20.61
CA LEU A 36 -13.06 10.79 -20.08
C LEU A 36 -14.27 10.26 -20.85
N GLU A 37 -14.97 11.16 -21.55
CA GLU A 37 -16.20 10.87 -22.28
C GLU A 37 -16.01 11.12 -23.79
N PRO A 38 -16.61 10.29 -24.67
CA PRO A 38 -16.42 10.41 -26.12
C PRO A 38 -16.87 11.73 -26.76
N ALA A 39 -17.74 12.50 -26.09
CA ALA A 39 -18.33 13.74 -26.61
C ALA A 39 -17.56 15.02 -26.19
N ALA A 40 -16.45 14.90 -25.47
CA ALA A 40 -15.67 16.04 -25.01
C ALA A 40 -14.92 16.75 -26.14
N THR A 41 -14.71 18.07 -26.00
CA THR A 41 -13.84 18.82 -26.91
C THR A 41 -12.38 18.45 -26.66
N ILE A 42 -11.65 18.08 -27.71
CA ILE A 42 -10.26 17.57 -27.61
C ILE A 42 -9.27 18.68 -27.97
N ASP A 43 -8.38 19.04 -27.04
CA ASP A 43 -7.21 19.87 -27.31
C ASP A 43 -5.94 19.00 -27.33
N VAL A 44 -5.55 18.58 -28.53
CA VAL A 44 -4.39 17.70 -28.77
C VAL A 44 -3.09 18.36 -28.29
N GLY A 45 -2.96 19.68 -28.41
CA GLY A 45 -1.77 20.42 -28.00
C GLY A 45 -1.59 20.42 -26.48
N GLN A 46 -2.68 20.64 -25.75
CA GLN A 46 -2.68 20.58 -24.28
C GLN A 46 -2.41 19.17 -23.77
N ILE A 47 -3.02 18.14 -24.38
CA ILE A 47 -2.77 16.73 -24.02
C ILE A 47 -1.29 16.38 -24.23
N ALA A 48 -0.68 16.78 -25.36
CA ALA A 48 0.73 16.51 -25.64
C ALA A 48 1.68 17.20 -24.65
N GLN A 49 1.39 18.44 -24.26
CA GLN A 49 2.18 19.17 -23.26
C GLN A 49 2.09 18.52 -21.88
N ALA A 50 0.90 18.05 -21.50
CA ALA A 50 0.70 17.38 -20.22
C ALA A 50 1.41 16.02 -20.18
N ILE A 51 1.30 15.21 -21.24
CA ILE A 51 2.04 13.93 -21.34
C ILE A 51 3.56 14.15 -21.26
N ASP A 52 4.07 15.21 -21.88
CA ASP A 52 5.50 15.57 -21.79
C ASP A 52 5.92 15.94 -20.36
N ALA A 53 5.11 16.72 -19.65
CA ALA A 53 5.36 17.04 -18.25
C ALA A 53 5.33 15.80 -17.35
N ASP A 54 4.38 14.90 -17.58
CA ASP A 54 4.26 13.65 -16.83
C ASP A 54 5.48 12.76 -17.04
N LEU A 55 5.88 12.52 -18.30
CA LEU A 55 7.04 11.71 -18.61
C LEU A 55 8.35 12.32 -18.07
N ALA A 56 8.45 13.66 -18.07
CA ALA A 56 9.56 14.36 -17.41
C ALA A 56 9.59 14.11 -15.89
N SER A 57 8.43 14.05 -15.22
CA SER A 57 8.32 13.75 -13.79
C SER A 57 8.63 12.29 -13.43
N ILE A 58 8.42 11.36 -14.36
CA ILE A 58 8.69 9.93 -14.20
C ILE A 58 10.18 9.61 -14.30
N LYS A 59 10.89 10.28 -15.22
CA LYS A 59 12.29 10.02 -15.59
C LYS A 59 13.27 9.92 -14.41
N PRO A 60 13.20 10.75 -13.35
CA PRO A 60 14.14 10.64 -12.24
C PRO A 60 14.02 9.32 -11.46
N TYR A 61 12.87 8.66 -11.54
CA TYR A 61 12.58 7.42 -10.82
C TYR A 61 12.71 6.17 -11.67
N PHE A 62 12.26 6.25 -12.92
CA PHE A 62 12.17 5.10 -13.81
C PHE A 62 12.81 5.41 -15.16
N GLY A 63 13.61 4.46 -15.65
CA GLY A 63 14.19 4.52 -17.01
C GLY A 63 13.33 3.87 -18.09
N VAL A 64 12.22 3.25 -17.71
CA VAL A 64 11.33 2.51 -18.62
C VAL A 64 9.87 2.67 -18.19
N VAL A 65 9.00 2.90 -19.17
CA VAL A 65 7.56 3.13 -19.00
C VAL A 65 6.77 2.13 -19.84
N ARG A 66 5.70 1.60 -19.27
CA ARG A 66 4.69 0.82 -20.00
C ARG A 66 3.45 1.68 -20.23
N THR A 67 2.84 1.56 -21.40
CA THR A 67 1.55 2.22 -21.72
C THR A 67 0.51 1.17 -22.12
N ALA A 68 -0.77 1.53 -22.08
CA ALA A 68 -1.84 0.72 -22.65
C ALA A 68 -2.14 1.05 -24.13
N GLN A 69 -1.67 2.21 -24.60
CA GLN A 69 -1.93 2.73 -25.93
C GLN A 69 -0.66 3.35 -26.53
N ALA A 70 -0.58 3.36 -27.86
CA ALA A 70 0.55 3.90 -28.62
C ALA A 70 0.35 5.40 -28.89
N THR A 71 -0.91 5.79 -29.01
CA THR A 71 -1.34 7.18 -29.19
C THR A 71 -2.56 7.45 -28.29
N TYR A 72 -2.75 8.70 -27.91
CA TYR A 72 -3.84 9.16 -27.03
C TYR A 72 -4.49 10.40 -27.63
N PHE A 73 -5.65 10.24 -28.26
CA PHE A 73 -6.34 11.29 -29.02
C PHE A 73 -5.44 11.95 -30.08
N GLY A 74 -4.67 11.13 -30.81
CA GLY A 74 -3.73 11.55 -31.84
C GLY A 74 -2.37 12.03 -31.33
N VAL A 75 -2.11 11.94 -30.03
CA VAL A 75 -0.79 12.23 -29.44
C VAL A 75 0.04 10.96 -29.34
N ASP A 76 1.05 10.83 -30.21
CA ASP A 76 2.00 9.71 -30.18
C ASP A 76 2.95 9.82 -28.98
N ILE A 77 3.04 8.75 -28.19
CA ILE A 77 3.85 8.78 -26.96
C ILE A 77 5.35 8.58 -27.19
N ALA A 78 5.73 7.87 -28.26
CA ALA A 78 7.13 7.52 -28.52
C ALA A 78 8.07 8.73 -28.74
N PRO A 79 7.69 9.78 -29.51
CA PRO A 79 8.49 11.00 -29.60
C PRO A 79 8.73 11.66 -28.24
N ILE A 80 7.71 11.70 -27.39
CA ILE A 80 7.75 12.34 -26.06
C ILE A 80 8.63 11.52 -25.10
N ALA A 81 8.52 10.20 -25.13
CA ALA A 81 9.39 9.32 -24.36
C ALA A 81 10.85 9.44 -24.78
N LYS A 82 11.13 9.51 -26.10
CA LYS A 82 12.49 9.74 -26.62
C LYS A 82 13.05 11.07 -26.12
N LYS A 83 12.25 12.14 -26.16
CA LYS A 83 12.64 13.47 -25.66
C LYS A 83 13.04 13.44 -24.18
N ASN A 84 12.33 12.66 -23.37
CA ASN A 84 12.58 12.50 -21.94
C ASN A 84 13.58 11.37 -21.60
N ASP A 85 14.27 10.81 -22.60
CA ASP A 85 15.23 9.72 -22.44
C ASP A 85 14.65 8.49 -21.71
N LEU A 86 13.39 8.17 -21.99
CA LEU A 86 12.69 7.00 -21.47
C LEU A 86 12.64 5.89 -22.52
N ARG A 87 12.71 4.64 -22.07
CA ARG A 87 12.41 3.45 -22.88
C ARG A 87 10.94 3.05 -22.74
N LEU A 88 10.38 2.39 -23.74
CA LEU A 88 8.96 2.05 -23.81
C LEU A 88 8.68 0.56 -23.99
N TYR A 89 7.76 0.08 -23.17
CA TYR A 89 6.88 -1.06 -23.47
C TYR A 89 5.58 -0.48 -24.00
N LEU A 90 5.53 -0.30 -25.32
CA LEU A 90 4.47 0.44 -25.99
C LEU A 90 3.19 -0.40 -26.01
N GLY A 91 2.10 0.12 -25.45
CA GLY A 91 0.80 -0.53 -25.55
C GLY A 91 0.15 -0.32 -26.92
N VAL A 92 -0.62 -1.29 -27.39
CA VAL A 92 -1.52 -1.14 -28.56
C VAL A 92 -2.89 -1.62 -28.13
N ASN A 93 -3.87 -0.70 -28.11
CA ASN A 93 -5.25 -1.07 -27.81
C ASN A 93 -5.81 -1.98 -28.91
N SER A 94 -6.51 -3.06 -28.56
CA SER A 94 -7.06 -4.03 -29.53
C SER A 94 -8.32 -3.55 -30.27
N GLY A 95 -8.84 -2.37 -29.92
CA GLY A 95 -9.92 -1.66 -30.62
C GLY A 95 -11.34 -1.94 -30.13
N GLN A 96 -11.53 -2.43 -28.90
CA GLN A 96 -12.87 -2.73 -28.35
C GLN A 96 -13.40 -1.68 -27.36
N ASP A 97 -12.52 -0.89 -26.73
CA ASP A 97 -12.89 0.01 -25.63
C ASP A 97 -12.29 1.44 -25.77
N SER A 98 -11.79 1.81 -26.95
CA SER A 98 -11.13 3.10 -27.21
C SER A 98 -11.90 3.94 -28.24
N PRO A 99 -11.96 5.28 -28.08
CA PRO A 99 -12.45 6.17 -29.14
C PRO A 99 -11.54 6.16 -30.38
N GLU A 100 -10.30 5.68 -30.25
CA GLU A 100 -9.37 5.54 -31.38
C GLU A 100 -9.44 4.16 -32.02
N SER A 101 -9.26 4.12 -33.34
CA SER A 101 -9.30 2.87 -34.07
C SER A 101 -8.04 2.04 -33.80
N TYR A 102 -8.18 0.71 -33.86
CA TYR A 102 -7.04 -0.20 -33.86
C TYR A 102 -6.00 0.15 -34.94
N GLU A 103 -6.45 0.65 -36.09
CA GLU A 103 -5.57 1.00 -37.21
C GLU A 103 -4.67 2.21 -36.87
N ASP A 104 -5.19 3.20 -36.16
CA ASP A 104 -4.41 4.37 -35.71
C ASP A 104 -3.33 3.95 -34.70
N GLN A 105 -3.68 3.07 -33.77
CA GLN A 105 -2.76 2.51 -32.78
C GLN A 105 -1.62 1.70 -33.44
N VAL A 106 -1.95 0.89 -34.45
CA VAL A 106 -0.95 0.13 -35.23
C VAL A 106 -0.04 1.06 -36.03
N ALA A 107 -0.60 2.09 -36.68
CA ALA A 107 0.17 3.06 -37.44
C ALA A 107 1.19 3.79 -36.55
N ALA A 108 0.76 4.25 -35.37
CA ALA A 108 1.63 4.89 -34.38
C ALA A 108 2.74 3.95 -33.88
N ALA A 109 2.42 2.68 -33.62
CA ALA A 109 3.41 1.70 -33.18
C ALA A 109 4.48 1.41 -34.25
N ILE A 110 4.09 1.27 -35.52
CA ILE A 110 5.04 1.09 -36.63
C ILE A 110 5.92 2.33 -36.82
N ALA A 111 5.33 3.53 -36.77
CA ALA A 111 6.07 4.78 -36.85
C ALA A 111 7.09 4.91 -35.72
N ALA A 112 6.72 4.52 -34.49
CA ALA A 112 7.60 4.52 -33.34
C ALA A 112 8.81 3.60 -33.51
N VAL A 113 8.61 2.37 -34.02
CA VAL A 113 9.71 1.42 -34.27
C VAL A 113 10.67 1.95 -35.34
N LEU A 114 10.15 2.58 -36.39
CA LEU A 114 10.97 3.16 -37.46
C LEU A 114 11.81 4.35 -37.00
N ALA A 115 11.18 5.27 -36.25
CA ALA A 115 11.80 6.54 -35.89
C ALA A 115 12.63 6.47 -34.60
N TYR A 116 12.26 5.58 -33.67
CA TYR A 116 12.85 5.51 -32.33
C TYR A 116 13.17 4.06 -31.89
N PRO A 117 13.95 3.29 -32.67
CA PRO A 117 14.22 1.88 -32.39
C PRO A 117 14.91 1.64 -31.02
N ASP A 118 15.76 2.56 -30.56
CA ASP A 118 16.41 2.44 -29.24
C ASP A 118 15.46 2.74 -28.07
N THR A 119 14.33 3.40 -28.35
CA THR A 119 13.31 3.74 -27.36
C THR A 119 12.32 2.59 -27.18
N ILE A 120 11.93 1.89 -28.24
CA ILE A 120 10.94 0.81 -28.16
C ILE A 120 11.59 -0.52 -27.77
N GLN A 121 11.31 -0.99 -26.56
CA GLN A 121 11.83 -2.26 -26.04
C GLN A 121 10.91 -3.44 -26.40
N ALA A 122 9.60 -3.22 -26.33
CA ALA A 122 8.59 -4.20 -26.70
C ALA A 122 7.27 -3.51 -27.03
N ILE A 123 6.37 -4.25 -27.69
CA ILE A 123 4.99 -3.82 -27.92
C ILE A 123 4.03 -4.82 -27.26
N LEU A 124 3.03 -4.33 -26.52
CA LEU A 124 2.03 -5.13 -25.82
C LEU A 124 0.64 -4.86 -26.39
N VAL A 125 0.04 -5.87 -27.03
CA VAL A 125 -1.31 -5.79 -27.61
C VAL A 125 -2.34 -6.21 -26.58
N GLY A 126 -3.25 -5.30 -26.24
CA GLY A 126 -4.24 -5.51 -25.18
C GLY A 126 -3.65 -5.40 -23.76
N SER A 127 -4.49 -4.93 -22.84
CA SER A 127 -4.16 -4.66 -21.44
C SER A 127 -5.40 -4.96 -20.60
N ASP A 128 -5.36 -6.00 -19.77
CA ASP A 128 -6.45 -6.39 -18.86
C ASP A 128 -7.84 -6.40 -19.54
N ASN A 129 -7.93 -7.03 -20.71
CA ASN A 129 -9.12 -6.93 -21.55
C ASN A 129 -9.61 -8.28 -22.10
N VAL A 130 -8.95 -9.38 -21.72
CA VAL A 130 -9.40 -10.73 -22.05
C VAL A 130 -10.46 -11.21 -21.05
N ARG A 131 -11.47 -11.91 -21.56
CA ARG A 131 -12.50 -12.57 -20.75
C ARG A 131 -11.89 -13.48 -19.68
N PRO A 132 -12.53 -13.60 -18.50
CA PRO A 132 -13.80 -13.01 -18.11
C PRO A 132 -13.70 -11.56 -17.56
N TYR A 133 -12.53 -10.92 -17.63
CA TYR A 133 -12.30 -9.60 -17.01
C TYR A 133 -12.50 -8.45 -17.97
N GLY A 134 -12.29 -8.66 -19.27
CA GLY A 134 -12.73 -7.74 -20.32
C GLY A 134 -13.64 -8.41 -21.35
N GLU A 135 -13.94 -7.68 -22.42
CA GLU A 135 -14.89 -8.12 -23.45
C GLU A 135 -14.26 -9.01 -24.53
N ALA A 136 -12.94 -8.94 -24.71
CA ALA A 136 -12.21 -9.62 -25.78
C ALA A 136 -12.02 -11.12 -25.50
N THR A 137 -12.13 -11.94 -26.53
CA THR A 137 -11.75 -13.36 -26.43
C THR A 137 -10.25 -13.54 -26.63
N ALA A 138 -9.71 -14.69 -26.20
CA ALA A 138 -8.33 -15.08 -26.48
C ALA A 138 -8.01 -15.07 -27.99
N ALA A 139 -8.99 -15.46 -28.82
CA ALA A 139 -8.86 -15.47 -30.28
C ALA A 139 -8.75 -14.05 -30.86
N ASP A 140 -9.50 -13.09 -30.31
CA ASP A 140 -9.45 -11.69 -30.75
C ASP A 140 -8.05 -11.11 -30.54
N ILE A 141 -7.49 -11.26 -29.34
CA ILE A 141 -6.14 -10.77 -29.03
C ILE A 141 -5.08 -11.51 -29.84
N THR A 142 -5.23 -12.83 -30.02
CA THR A 142 -4.32 -13.65 -30.86
C THR A 142 -4.28 -13.11 -32.29
N ALA A 143 -5.44 -12.81 -32.88
CA ALA A 143 -5.52 -12.26 -34.23
C ALA A 143 -4.83 -10.89 -34.34
N ARG A 144 -5.02 -10.01 -33.36
CA ARG A 144 -4.37 -8.69 -33.31
C ARG A 144 -2.84 -8.79 -33.16
N VAL A 145 -2.35 -9.69 -32.30
CA VAL A 145 -0.90 -9.94 -32.14
C VAL A 145 -0.28 -10.40 -33.46
N LEU A 146 -0.88 -11.39 -34.12
CA LEU A 146 -0.36 -11.92 -35.38
C LEU A 146 -0.38 -10.88 -36.51
N ASP A 147 -1.44 -10.09 -36.59
CA ASP A 147 -1.56 -8.99 -37.54
C ASP A 147 -0.46 -7.93 -37.31
N LEU A 148 -0.27 -7.47 -36.08
CA LEU A 148 0.76 -6.49 -35.75
C LEU A 148 2.18 -7.02 -36.03
N LYS A 149 2.48 -8.27 -35.61
CA LYS A 149 3.77 -8.92 -35.89
C LYS A 149 4.11 -8.88 -37.37
N LYS A 150 3.17 -9.28 -38.21
CA LYS A 150 3.33 -9.29 -39.66
C LYS A 150 3.57 -7.88 -40.21
N ARG A 151 2.78 -6.89 -39.79
CA ARG A 151 2.88 -5.51 -40.30
C ARG A 151 4.19 -4.84 -39.88
N VAL A 152 4.62 -5.03 -38.64
CA VAL A 152 5.91 -4.51 -38.15
C VAL A 152 7.06 -5.13 -38.93
N GLU A 153 7.10 -6.46 -39.04
CA GLU A 153 8.18 -7.15 -39.78
C GLU A 153 8.25 -6.69 -41.24
N VAL A 154 7.11 -6.64 -41.94
CA VAL A 154 7.05 -6.23 -43.36
C VAL A 154 7.48 -4.78 -43.55
N THR A 155 7.13 -3.88 -42.62
CA THR A 155 7.31 -2.44 -42.81
C THR A 155 8.67 -1.95 -42.31
N THR A 156 9.17 -2.51 -41.21
CA THR A 156 10.37 -2.00 -40.52
C THR A 156 11.59 -2.90 -40.69
N GLY A 157 11.40 -4.16 -41.09
CA GLY A 157 12.46 -5.16 -41.11
C GLY A 157 13.07 -5.48 -39.74
N SER A 158 12.49 -4.95 -38.66
CA SER A 158 12.97 -5.11 -37.28
C SER A 158 12.18 -6.19 -36.54
N VAL A 159 12.87 -6.96 -35.70
CA VAL A 159 12.27 -7.98 -34.83
C VAL A 159 12.18 -7.41 -33.42
N VAL A 160 11.18 -6.55 -33.18
CA VAL A 160 10.83 -6.08 -31.83
C VAL A 160 9.95 -7.13 -31.14
N PRO A 161 10.15 -7.45 -29.85
CA PRO A 161 9.29 -8.38 -29.13
C PRO A 161 7.85 -7.87 -29.06
N ILE A 162 6.89 -8.73 -29.42
CA ILE A 162 5.46 -8.41 -29.38
C ILE A 162 4.75 -9.40 -28.45
N GLY A 163 4.11 -8.86 -27.43
CA GLY A 163 3.37 -9.60 -26.41
C GLY A 163 1.95 -9.11 -26.19
N THR A 164 1.40 -9.52 -25.05
CA THR A 164 0.11 -9.04 -24.52
C THR A 164 0.24 -8.91 -23.00
N SER A 165 -0.59 -8.07 -22.39
CA SER A 165 -0.63 -7.93 -20.93
C SER A 165 -2.02 -8.25 -20.40
N GLN A 166 -2.13 -9.32 -19.63
CA GLN A 166 -3.41 -9.82 -19.13
C GLN A 166 -3.26 -10.20 -17.65
N ARG A 167 -4.37 -10.20 -16.92
CA ARG A 167 -4.34 -10.57 -15.50
C ARG A 167 -3.88 -12.01 -15.29
N ALA A 168 -3.14 -12.22 -14.21
CA ALA A 168 -2.66 -13.54 -13.79
C ALA A 168 -3.79 -14.56 -13.63
N ASP A 169 -4.94 -14.11 -13.14
CA ASP A 169 -6.13 -14.93 -12.97
C ASP A 169 -6.83 -15.26 -14.29
N ALA A 170 -6.61 -14.52 -15.38
CA ALA A 170 -7.01 -14.93 -16.73
C ALA A 170 -6.08 -16.03 -17.26
N TRP A 171 -4.76 -15.87 -17.08
CA TRP A 171 -3.75 -16.88 -17.44
C TRP A 171 -3.91 -18.19 -16.67
N LEU A 172 -4.37 -18.13 -15.42
CA LEU A 172 -4.57 -19.30 -14.56
C LEU A 172 -6.01 -19.84 -14.59
N SER A 173 -6.93 -19.18 -15.27
CA SER A 173 -8.33 -19.59 -15.35
C SER A 173 -8.49 -20.96 -16.03
N LEU A 174 -9.42 -21.77 -15.53
CA LEU A 174 -9.84 -22.99 -16.21
C LEU A 174 -10.93 -22.73 -17.26
N ASP A 175 -11.58 -21.56 -17.19
CA ASP A 175 -12.68 -21.16 -18.08
C ASP A 175 -12.18 -20.42 -19.34
N THR A 176 -10.88 -20.08 -19.39
CA THR A 176 -10.27 -19.34 -20.49
C THR A 176 -8.92 -19.97 -20.81
N ASP A 177 -8.87 -20.76 -21.90
CA ASP A 177 -7.60 -21.33 -22.37
C ASP A 177 -6.81 -20.28 -23.16
N LEU A 178 -5.72 -19.79 -22.55
CA LEU A 178 -4.81 -18.83 -23.16
C LEU A 178 -3.58 -19.48 -23.80
N SER A 179 -3.51 -20.81 -23.89
CA SER A 179 -2.37 -21.53 -24.48
C SER A 179 -2.09 -21.13 -25.93
N ALA A 180 -3.14 -20.95 -26.73
CA ALA A 180 -3.01 -20.49 -28.12
C ALA A 180 -2.42 -19.08 -28.19
N LEU A 181 -2.86 -18.17 -27.32
CA LEU A 181 -2.31 -16.81 -27.24
C LEU A 181 -0.85 -16.83 -26.77
N ALA A 182 -0.55 -17.61 -25.73
CA ALA A 182 0.81 -17.81 -25.19
C ALA A 182 1.79 -18.36 -26.25
N SER A 183 1.32 -19.20 -27.17
CA SER A 183 2.16 -19.75 -28.23
C SER A 183 2.59 -18.73 -29.28
N VAL A 184 1.80 -17.67 -29.52
CA VAL A 184 2.07 -16.69 -30.59
C VAL A 184 2.77 -15.43 -30.10
N VAL A 185 2.78 -15.15 -28.79
CA VAL A 185 3.45 -13.98 -28.20
C VAL A 185 4.91 -14.25 -27.88
N ASP A 186 5.73 -13.19 -27.94
CA ASP A 186 7.12 -13.20 -27.45
C ASP A 186 7.16 -12.92 -25.94
N ILE A 187 6.19 -12.16 -25.44
CA ILE A 187 6.04 -11.80 -24.02
C ILE A 187 4.63 -12.17 -23.54
N ILE A 188 4.57 -12.98 -22.50
CA ILE A 188 3.38 -13.26 -21.69
C ILE A 188 3.39 -12.26 -20.53
N GLY A 189 2.74 -11.11 -20.76
CA GLY A 189 2.61 -10.05 -19.77
C GLY A 189 1.55 -10.41 -18.74
N VAL A 190 1.94 -10.36 -17.48
CA VAL A 190 1.13 -10.73 -16.33
C VAL A 190 0.82 -9.49 -15.50
N GLU A 191 -0.46 -9.22 -15.28
CA GLU A 191 -0.91 -8.24 -14.29
C GLU A 191 -1.37 -8.95 -13.02
N THR A 192 -0.87 -8.55 -11.86
CA THR A 192 -1.14 -9.24 -10.58
C THR A 192 -1.29 -8.24 -9.46
N TYR A 193 -2.23 -8.50 -8.54
CA TYR A 193 -2.70 -7.50 -7.59
C TYR A 193 -2.96 -8.14 -6.23
N PRO A 194 -1.90 -8.33 -5.42
CA PRO A 194 -2.02 -9.11 -4.17
C PRO A 194 -3.03 -8.57 -3.18
N TYR A 195 -3.30 -7.26 -3.18
CA TYR A 195 -4.29 -6.65 -2.29
C TYR A 195 -5.73 -7.17 -2.50
N LEU A 196 -6.03 -7.79 -3.66
CA LEU A 196 -7.32 -8.40 -3.95
C LEU A 196 -7.52 -9.74 -3.22
N ASP A 197 -6.42 -10.37 -2.78
CA ASP A 197 -6.47 -11.68 -2.16
C ASP A 197 -6.61 -11.54 -0.63
N PRO A 198 -7.60 -12.21 -0.01
CA PRO A 198 -7.78 -12.16 1.45
C PRO A 198 -6.61 -12.75 2.25
N ASP A 199 -5.71 -13.50 1.62
CA ASP A 199 -4.56 -14.14 2.27
C ASP A 199 -3.27 -13.29 2.13
N PHE A 200 -3.36 -12.06 1.60
CA PHE A 200 -2.22 -11.14 1.58
C PHE A 200 -1.76 -10.80 3.00
N SER A 201 -0.44 -10.81 3.19
CA SER A 201 0.21 -10.60 4.48
C SER A 201 1.31 -9.56 4.35
N THR A 202 1.28 -8.56 5.23
CA THR A 202 2.35 -7.56 5.33
C THR A 202 3.63 -8.13 5.94
N LEU A 203 3.56 -9.30 6.58
CA LEU A 203 4.72 -10.04 7.10
C LEU A 203 5.50 -10.75 5.98
N ASP A 204 4.83 -11.05 4.87
CA ASP A 204 5.43 -11.65 3.68
C ASP A 204 4.76 -11.07 2.42
N PRO A 205 5.10 -9.81 2.06
CA PRO A 205 4.36 -9.08 1.02
C PRO A 205 4.44 -9.71 -0.37
N LEU A 206 5.44 -10.57 -0.64
CA LEU A 206 5.66 -11.19 -1.95
C LEU A 206 5.08 -12.60 -2.07
N ALA A 207 4.67 -13.26 -0.97
CA ALA A 207 4.21 -14.65 -0.99
C ALA A 207 3.17 -14.96 -2.09
N LEU A 208 2.18 -14.08 -2.24
CA LEU A 208 1.13 -14.26 -3.25
C LEU A 208 1.67 -14.05 -4.68
N LEU A 209 2.57 -13.09 -4.87
CA LEU A 209 3.23 -12.86 -6.15
C LEU A 209 4.06 -14.09 -6.54
N GLU A 210 4.85 -14.62 -5.61
CA GLU A 210 5.68 -15.81 -5.79
C GLU A 210 4.86 -17.06 -6.10
N SER A 211 3.78 -17.28 -5.34
CA SER A 211 2.86 -18.40 -5.57
C SER A 211 2.19 -18.32 -6.94
N THR A 212 1.76 -17.12 -7.32
CA THR A 212 1.19 -16.84 -8.65
C THR A 212 2.22 -17.11 -9.74
N TRP A 213 3.46 -16.66 -9.56
CA TRP A 213 4.54 -16.87 -10.51
C TRP A 213 4.86 -18.35 -10.72
N VAL A 214 5.00 -19.13 -9.64
CA VAL A 214 5.22 -20.59 -9.73
C VAL A 214 4.09 -21.28 -10.50
N SER A 215 2.84 -20.87 -10.24
CA SER A 215 1.68 -21.42 -10.93
C SER A 215 1.71 -21.11 -12.42
N LEU A 216 2.11 -19.90 -12.81
CA LEU A 216 2.24 -19.49 -14.21
C LEU A 216 3.40 -20.21 -14.91
N ALA A 217 4.57 -20.28 -14.28
CA ALA A 217 5.75 -20.96 -14.82
C ALA A 217 5.54 -22.48 -14.98
N SER A 218 4.60 -23.06 -14.22
CA SER A 218 4.21 -24.47 -14.40
C SER A 218 3.37 -24.73 -15.66
N ARG A 219 2.73 -23.68 -16.22
CA ARG A 219 1.80 -23.77 -17.34
C ARG A 219 2.34 -23.16 -18.64
N TYR A 220 3.18 -22.14 -18.52
CA TYR A 220 3.69 -21.36 -19.65
C TYR A 220 5.21 -21.28 -19.62
N PRO A 221 5.87 -21.06 -20.78
CA PRO A 221 7.31 -20.91 -20.84
C PRO A 221 7.77 -19.74 -19.95
N GLU A 222 8.54 -20.06 -18.90
CA GLU A 222 8.98 -19.07 -17.91
C GLU A 222 9.82 -17.96 -18.54
N ASP A 223 10.59 -18.27 -19.58
CA ASP A 223 11.38 -17.29 -20.32
C ASP A 223 10.52 -16.22 -20.98
N LYS A 224 9.24 -16.48 -21.28
CA LYS A 224 8.31 -15.48 -21.84
C LYS A 224 7.57 -14.66 -20.79
N LEU A 225 7.61 -15.04 -19.51
CA LEU A 225 6.82 -14.37 -18.47
C LEU A 225 7.42 -13.02 -18.10
N LEU A 226 6.56 -12.01 -17.95
CA LEU A 226 6.94 -10.69 -17.48
C LEU A 226 5.83 -10.08 -16.61
N ILE A 227 6.18 -9.56 -15.43
CA ILE A 227 5.23 -8.76 -14.64
C ILE A 227 5.04 -7.41 -15.34
N THR A 228 3.87 -7.22 -15.93
CA THR A 228 3.52 -6.01 -16.70
C THR A 228 2.66 -5.03 -15.90
N ALA A 229 2.12 -5.45 -14.76
CA ALA A 229 1.62 -4.55 -13.72
C ALA A 229 1.55 -5.30 -12.37
N THR A 230 2.00 -4.65 -11.31
CA THR A 230 1.68 -5.04 -9.94
C THR A 230 1.58 -3.83 -9.02
N GLY A 231 0.79 -3.92 -7.96
CA GLY A 231 0.68 -2.84 -7.01
C GLY A 231 -0.23 -3.12 -5.83
N HIS A 232 -0.07 -2.30 -4.81
CA HIS A 232 -0.95 -2.24 -3.65
C HIS A 232 -1.40 -0.78 -3.47
N PRO A 233 -2.71 -0.49 -3.40
CA PRO A 233 -3.21 0.88 -3.31
C PRO A 233 -2.92 1.59 -1.99
N THR A 234 -2.82 2.92 -2.06
CA THR A 234 -2.50 3.82 -0.93
C THR A 234 -3.73 4.47 -0.28
N GLY A 235 -4.84 4.60 -1.01
CA GLY A 235 -5.98 5.43 -0.61
C GLY A 235 -7.22 4.64 -0.19
N SER A 236 -8.01 5.30 0.65
CA SER A 236 -9.18 4.80 1.36
C SER A 236 -10.48 4.82 0.53
N GLU A 237 -10.41 4.61 -0.80
CA GLU A 237 -11.60 4.61 -1.70
C GLU A 237 -12.57 3.46 -1.44
N ASN A 238 -12.38 2.74 -0.32
CA ASN A 238 -13.38 1.93 0.33
C ASN A 238 -14.04 0.95 -0.63
N PRO A 239 -13.30 -0.10 -0.94
CA PRO A 239 -13.89 -1.41 -0.84
C PRO A 239 -13.08 -2.14 0.21
N PRO A 240 -13.68 -2.56 1.32
CA PRO A 240 -12.91 -3.30 2.28
C PRO A 240 -12.59 -4.66 1.71
N VAL A 241 -11.36 -4.74 1.24
CA VAL A 241 -10.63 -5.99 1.25
C VAL A 241 -10.21 -6.22 2.71
N ARG A 242 -10.01 -7.48 3.11
CA ARG A 242 -9.56 -7.83 4.48
C ARG A 242 -8.24 -7.15 4.86
N VAL A 243 -7.50 -6.69 3.86
CA VAL A 243 -6.27 -5.94 3.94
C VAL A 243 -6.61 -4.45 3.97
N GLU A 244 -6.09 -3.75 4.98
CA GLU A 244 -6.22 -2.31 5.09
C GLU A 244 -5.57 -1.63 3.86
N LEU A 245 -6.37 -0.89 3.09
CA LEU A 245 -5.86 -0.04 2.01
C LEU A 245 -5.34 1.25 2.65
N ASN A 246 -4.04 1.29 2.89
CA ASN A 246 -3.37 2.43 3.49
C ASN A 246 -1.99 2.64 2.85
N PRO A 247 -1.39 3.83 3.03
CA PRO A 247 -0.06 4.11 2.51
C PRO A 247 1.01 3.15 3.06
N GLU A 248 0.86 2.64 4.28
CA GLU A 248 1.84 1.75 4.92
C GLU A 248 1.96 0.40 4.19
N ASN A 249 0.84 -0.27 3.89
CA ASN A 249 0.80 -1.54 3.18
C ASN A 249 1.22 -1.37 1.71
N ALA A 250 0.80 -0.27 1.09
CA ALA A 250 1.27 0.10 -0.23
C ALA A 250 2.80 0.22 -0.27
N HIS A 251 3.36 0.95 0.69
CA HIS A 251 4.80 1.16 0.81
C HIS A 251 5.55 -0.14 1.10
N LEU A 252 5.05 -0.98 2.01
CA LEU A 252 5.64 -2.30 2.30
C LEU A 252 5.70 -3.18 1.06
N TYR A 253 4.61 -3.24 0.28
CA TYR A 253 4.58 -4.03 -0.95
C TYR A 253 5.47 -3.43 -2.04
N PHE A 254 5.46 -2.11 -2.21
CA PHE A 254 6.31 -1.40 -3.18
C PHE A 254 7.79 -1.63 -2.90
N VAL A 255 8.22 -1.46 -1.65
CA VAL A 255 9.61 -1.69 -1.24
C VAL A 255 10.01 -3.15 -1.43
N ALA A 256 9.14 -4.09 -1.03
CA ALA A 256 9.41 -5.51 -1.22
C ALA A 256 9.57 -5.87 -2.71
N PHE A 257 8.67 -5.37 -3.57
CA PHE A 257 8.74 -5.60 -5.01
C PHE A 257 10.00 -4.97 -5.64
N ALA A 258 10.30 -3.71 -5.31
CA ALA A 258 11.47 -2.99 -5.82
C ALA A 258 12.81 -3.60 -5.37
N GLN A 259 12.84 -4.32 -4.25
CA GLN A 259 14.03 -5.01 -3.73
C GLN A 259 14.09 -6.49 -4.15
N SER A 260 13.04 -7.02 -4.78
CA SER A 260 12.96 -8.42 -5.20
C SER A 260 13.79 -8.70 -6.46
N THR A 261 13.95 -9.98 -6.78
CA THR A 261 14.56 -10.42 -8.05
C THR A 261 13.58 -10.32 -9.23
N PHE A 262 12.31 -10.03 -8.98
CA PHE A 262 11.32 -9.86 -10.05
C PHE A 262 11.61 -8.57 -10.84
N ALA A 263 11.65 -8.71 -12.16
CA ALA A 263 11.61 -7.57 -13.07
C ALA A 263 10.16 -7.30 -13.48
N GLY A 264 9.76 -6.02 -13.54
CA GLY A 264 8.42 -5.68 -13.96
C GLY A 264 7.99 -4.24 -13.69
N PHE A 265 6.69 -3.99 -13.85
CA PHE A 265 6.12 -2.65 -13.80
C PHE A 265 5.21 -2.45 -12.59
N TRP A 266 5.38 -1.33 -11.89
CA TRP A 266 4.39 -0.89 -10.92
C TRP A 266 3.10 -0.42 -11.63
N ALA A 267 1.95 -0.67 -11.01
CA ALA A 267 0.63 -0.62 -11.64
C ALA A 267 0.16 0.77 -12.11
N ALA A 268 0.67 1.86 -11.53
CA ALA A 268 0.41 3.23 -11.96
C ALA A 268 1.43 4.22 -11.37
N PHE A 269 1.87 5.21 -12.14
CA PHE A 269 2.65 6.32 -11.58
C PHE A 269 1.74 7.35 -10.88
N PHE A 270 0.69 7.81 -11.56
CA PHE A 270 -0.32 8.73 -11.02
C PHE A 270 -1.58 7.99 -10.59
N ASP A 271 -2.29 8.53 -9.61
CA ASP A 271 -3.66 8.11 -9.35
C ASP A 271 -4.57 8.44 -10.53
N LEU A 272 -5.67 7.71 -10.64
CA LEU A 272 -6.77 8.11 -11.50
C LEU A 272 -7.57 9.22 -10.82
N ARG A 273 -8.18 10.09 -11.63
CA ARG A 273 -9.08 11.11 -11.10
C ARG A 273 -10.31 10.50 -10.45
N LEU A 274 -10.77 11.13 -9.39
CA LEU A 274 -11.99 10.71 -8.69
C LEU A 274 -13.25 10.79 -9.57
N ASP A 275 -13.26 11.58 -10.63
CA ASP A 275 -14.35 11.66 -11.61
C ASP A 275 -14.20 10.68 -12.80
N ASP A 276 -13.09 9.92 -12.86
CA ASP A 276 -12.90 8.90 -13.91
C ASP A 276 -13.98 7.80 -13.80
N PRO A 277 -14.83 7.60 -14.81
CA PRO A 277 -15.88 6.58 -14.78
C PRO A 277 -15.30 5.16 -14.91
N ILE A 278 -14.06 5.02 -15.38
CA ILE A 278 -13.41 3.71 -15.47
C ILE A 278 -12.93 3.29 -14.09
N THR A 279 -13.53 2.21 -13.60
CA THR A 279 -12.90 1.33 -12.63
C THR A 279 -12.37 0.12 -13.37
N ARG A 280 -11.13 -0.32 -13.07
CA ARG A 280 -10.58 -1.56 -13.66
C ARG A 280 -11.60 -2.67 -13.47
N ILE A 281 -12.10 -3.24 -14.56
CA ILE A 281 -13.25 -4.14 -14.54
C ILE A 281 -12.93 -5.33 -13.61
N GLY A 282 -13.80 -5.57 -12.63
CA GLY A 282 -13.58 -6.61 -11.62
C GLY A 282 -12.49 -6.27 -10.59
N MET A 283 -12.25 -5.00 -10.28
CA MET A 283 -11.55 -4.60 -9.06
C MET A 283 -12.44 -3.74 -8.17
N PRO A 284 -12.30 -3.81 -6.83
CA PRO A 284 -12.30 -2.63 -5.98
C PRO A 284 -12.15 -1.30 -6.73
N GLN A 285 -13.07 -0.33 -6.53
CA GLN A 285 -13.03 1.02 -7.12
C GLN A 285 -11.84 1.83 -6.61
N VAL A 286 -10.63 1.39 -6.92
CA VAL A 286 -9.40 1.92 -6.35
C VAL A 286 -8.67 2.72 -7.41
N LYS A 287 -8.68 4.02 -7.22
CA LYS A 287 -8.06 5.04 -8.06
C LYS A 287 -6.68 5.42 -7.52
N SER A 288 -6.42 5.07 -6.26
CA SER A 288 -5.23 5.36 -5.47
C SER A 288 -4.03 4.41 -5.65
N PHE A 289 -3.82 3.88 -6.87
CA PHE A 289 -2.66 3.03 -7.22
C PHE A 289 -1.38 3.81 -7.51
N GLY A 290 -1.51 5.11 -7.76
CA GLY A 290 -0.41 5.98 -8.09
C GLY A 290 0.64 5.99 -6.99
N LEU A 291 1.89 6.07 -7.44
CA LEU A 291 3.04 6.41 -6.61
C LEU A 291 3.00 7.89 -6.19
N VAL A 292 2.25 8.71 -6.93
CA VAL A 292 1.86 10.09 -6.62
C VAL A 292 0.33 10.26 -6.75
N THR A 293 -0.23 11.35 -6.24
CA THR A 293 -1.66 11.70 -6.42
C THR A 293 -1.97 11.99 -7.90
N ASP A 294 -3.25 12.20 -8.24
CA ASP A 294 -3.69 12.59 -9.58
C ASP A 294 -3.18 13.99 -9.98
N ALA A 295 -2.98 14.86 -8.98
CA ALA A 295 -2.31 16.15 -9.12
C ALA A 295 -0.78 16.06 -9.18
N GLY A 296 -0.19 14.87 -8.98
CA GLY A 296 1.26 14.67 -8.97
C GLY A 296 1.94 14.91 -7.62
N ASP A 297 1.18 15.03 -6.53
CA ASP A 297 1.73 15.21 -5.18
C ASP A 297 2.32 13.90 -4.64
N SER A 298 3.41 14.00 -3.86
CA SER A 298 4.05 12.85 -3.22
C SER A 298 3.09 12.08 -2.31
N LYS A 299 3.19 10.76 -2.36
CA LYS A 299 2.56 9.83 -1.40
C LYS A 299 3.57 9.14 -0.49
N ASP A 300 4.81 9.62 -0.47
CA ASP A 300 5.95 9.04 0.24
C ASP A 300 6.26 7.59 -0.19
N MET A 301 5.81 7.20 -1.39
CA MET A 301 6.06 5.91 -2.03
C MET A 301 7.35 5.94 -2.84
N LEU A 302 7.61 7.05 -3.52
CA LEU A 302 8.82 7.29 -4.28
C LEU A 302 9.91 7.85 -3.36
N PRO A 303 11.20 7.59 -3.64
CA PRO A 303 12.26 8.31 -2.96
C PRO A 303 12.04 9.83 -3.13
N SER A 304 12.26 10.62 -2.09
CA SER A 304 12.13 12.08 -2.19
C SER A 304 13.07 12.62 -3.27
N LEU A 305 12.53 13.25 -4.33
CA LEU A 305 13.33 14.01 -5.31
C LEU A 305 13.55 15.45 -4.87
N GLU A 306 12.73 15.93 -3.95
CA GLU A 306 13.05 17.12 -3.19
C GLU A 306 14.26 16.79 -2.32
N PHE A 307 15.30 17.62 -2.43
CA PHE A 307 16.14 17.88 -1.27
C PHE A 307 15.19 18.33 -0.17
N GLU A 308 14.84 17.44 0.77
CA GLU A 308 13.87 17.71 1.84
C GLU A 308 14.15 19.08 2.47
N SER A 309 13.45 20.13 2.02
CA SER A 309 13.46 21.42 2.70
C SER A 309 12.49 21.29 3.86
N GLY A 310 12.91 20.58 4.92
CA GLY A 310 12.03 20.38 6.08
C GLY A 310 12.56 19.47 7.20
N ALA A 311 13.44 18.51 6.93
CA ALA A 311 13.92 17.63 8.01
C ALA A 311 15.21 18.14 8.66
N MET A 312 15.04 18.67 9.87
CA MET A 312 16.08 18.97 10.89
C MET A 312 17.27 19.82 10.41
N ALA A 313 17.06 21.12 10.21
CA ALA A 313 18.15 22.09 9.98
C ALA A 313 18.96 22.46 11.25
N GLN A 314 18.66 21.86 12.41
CA GLN A 314 19.37 22.18 13.65
C GLN A 314 20.53 21.20 13.89
N PHE A 315 21.72 21.66 13.52
CA PHE A 315 23.01 21.07 13.86
C PHE A 315 23.12 20.80 15.36
N THR A 316 23.33 19.54 15.72
CA THR A 316 23.67 19.12 17.09
C THR A 316 25.09 18.56 17.09
N PRO A 317 26.08 19.26 17.67
CA PRO A 317 27.45 18.77 17.68
C PRO A 317 27.57 17.53 18.58
N GLY A 318 28.16 16.48 18.03
CA GLY A 318 28.57 15.26 18.73
C GLY A 318 30.06 14.97 18.54
N VAL A 319 30.55 13.90 19.15
CA VAL A 319 31.94 13.48 19.03
C VAL A 319 32.08 11.97 18.84
N CYS A 320 33.08 11.54 18.06
CA CYS A 320 33.47 10.15 17.92
C CYS A 320 34.34 9.69 19.10
N TYR A 321 34.09 8.49 19.60
CA TYR A 321 34.78 7.89 20.72
C TYR A 321 35.26 6.47 20.43
N SER A 322 36.52 6.22 20.76
CA SER A 322 37.08 4.90 21.04
C SER A 322 37.93 5.01 22.31
N PRO A 323 38.09 3.92 23.08
CA PRO A 323 38.91 3.93 24.29
C PRO A 323 40.40 3.72 23.99
N PHE A 324 40.86 3.85 22.74
CA PHE A 324 42.21 3.45 22.31
C PHE A 324 43.29 4.35 22.91
N HIS A 325 42.95 5.55 23.40
CA HIS A 325 43.89 6.39 24.14
C HIS A 325 44.23 5.84 25.53
N ASN A 326 43.41 4.94 26.07
CA ASN A 326 43.63 4.39 27.41
C ASN A 326 44.76 3.38 27.44
N MET A 327 45.57 3.43 28.51
CA MET A 327 46.60 2.41 28.76
C MET A 327 45.98 1.04 29.05
N GLU A 328 44.76 1.04 29.59
CA GLU A 328 43.95 -0.15 29.89
C GLU A 328 43.38 -0.83 28.64
N TYR A 329 43.44 -0.18 27.47
CA TYR A 329 43.12 -0.84 26.20
C TYR A 329 44.33 -1.64 25.71
N PRO A 330 44.21 -2.97 25.52
CA PRO A 330 45.35 -3.83 25.25
C PRO A 330 45.75 -3.83 23.76
N LEU A 331 46.21 -2.68 23.23
CA LEU A 331 46.62 -2.53 21.82
C LEU A 331 47.63 -3.61 21.36
N HIS A 332 48.55 -3.99 22.26
CA HIS A 332 49.64 -4.94 22.00
C HIS A 332 49.47 -6.26 22.77
N GLY A 333 48.23 -6.60 23.13
CA GLY A 333 47.93 -7.68 24.06
C GLY A 333 48.09 -7.27 25.53
N GLY A 334 47.63 -8.10 26.46
CA GLY A 334 47.60 -7.81 27.89
C GLY A 334 46.20 -7.84 28.50
N SER A 335 46.08 -7.46 29.77
CA SER A 335 44.81 -7.49 30.50
C SER A 335 43.93 -6.28 30.19
N SER A 336 42.65 -6.51 29.90
CA SER A 336 41.61 -5.48 29.78
C SER A 336 40.79 -5.27 31.06
N ALA A 337 41.22 -5.83 32.20
CA ALA A 337 40.44 -5.85 33.44
C ALA A 337 39.99 -4.46 33.95
N LEU A 338 40.75 -3.41 33.65
CA LEU A 338 40.47 -2.04 34.09
C LEU A 338 39.83 -1.17 32.99
N LEU A 339 39.66 -1.71 31.78
CA LEU A 339 39.14 -0.96 30.63
C LEU A 339 37.75 -0.38 30.91
N GLY A 340 36.90 -1.13 31.60
CA GLY A 340 35.57 -0.67 31.96
C GLY A 340 35.58 0.59 32.84
N GLY A 341 36.52 0.72 33.77
CA GLY A 341 36.67 1.92 34.60
C GLY A 341 37.22 3.10 33.80
N ALA A 342 38.14 2.83 32.86
CA ALA A 342 38.69 3.86 31.98
C ALA A 342 37.60 4.45 31.05
N MET A 343 36.75 3.61 30.45
CA MET A 343 35.62 4.06 29.63
C MET A 343 34.59 4.86 30.45
N ASP A 344 34.32 4.45 31.70
CA ASP A 344 33.45 5.19 32.60
C ASP A 344 33.95 6.63 32.83
N GLU A 345 35.25 6.78 33.08
CA GLU A 345 35.88 8.09 33.24
C GLU A 345 35.84 8.92 31.95
N ASP A 346 36.05 8.31 30.79
CA ASP A 346 35.98 9.03 29.52
C ASP A 346 34.57 9.56 29.24
N PHE A 347 33.52 8.78 29.52
CA PHE A 347 32.14 9.26 29.37
C PHE A 347 31.79 10.35 30.40
N ARG A 348 32.34 10.28 31.62
CA ARG A 348 32.24 11.37 32.61
C ARG A 348 32.84 12.68 32.08
N VAL A 349 33.96 12.59 31.36
CA VAL A 349 34.63 13.75 30.73
C VAL A 349 33.83 14.24 29.52
N MET A 350 33.43 13.36 28.60
CA MET A 350 32.65 13.71 27.39
C MET A 350 31.33 14.41 27.72
N ALA A 351 30.64 13.98 28.79
CA ALA A 351 29.37 14.57 29.22
C ALA A 351 29.46 16.07 29.58
N GLN A 352 30.65 16.62 29.77
CA GLN A 352 30.85 18.06 30.00
C GLN A 352 30.76 18.88 28.71
N TYR A 353 30.90 18.23 27.54
CA TYR A 353 31.06 18.89 26.23
C TYR A 353 29.97 18.48 25.24
N PHE A 354 29.54 17.22 25.27
CA PHE A 354 28.63 16.67 24.28
C PHE A 354 27.47 15.90 24.93
N SER A 355 26.26 16.13 24.42
CA SER A 355 25.06 15.37 24.79
C SER A 355 24.89 14.09 23.96
N VAL A 356 25.69 13.91 22.90
CA VAL A 356 25.65 12.75 22.01
C VAL A 356 27.05 12.33 21.56
N VAL A 357 27.30 11.02 21.56
CA VAL A 357 28.57 10.40 21.18
C VAL A 357 28.31 9.31 20.14
N ARG A 358 29.26 9.13 19.22
CA ARG A 358 29.31 8.00 18.29
C ARG A 358 30.43 7.04 18.68
N THR A 359 30.16 5.74 18.69
CA THR A 359 31.18 4.69 18.88
C THR A 359 31.38 3.87 17.63
N TYR A 360 32.46 3.08 17.60
CA TYR A 360 32.78 2.16 16.50
C TYR A 360 32.40 0.70 16.81
N TYR A 361 32.32 0.37 18.10
CA TYR A 361 32.00 -0.96 18.62
C TYR A 361 30.82 -0.86 19.58
N SER A 362 30.09 -1.96 19.71
CA SER A 362 29.01 -2.10 20.70
C SER A 362 29.58 -2.54 22.05
N SER A 363 30.70 -3.27 22.02
CA SER A 363 31.54 -3.55 23.17
C SER A 363 33.02 -3.55 22.81
N TYR A 364 33.85 -3.13 23.76
CA TYR A 364 35.31 -3.14 23.65
C TYR A 364 35.85 -4.19 24.62
N MET A 365 36.52 -5.23 24.12
CA MET A 365 37.07 -6.33 24.95
C MET A 365 36.05 -6.96 25.92
N GLY A 366 34.79 -7.13 25.48
CA GLY A 366 33.69 -7.68 26.28
C GLY A 366 32.99 -6.67 27.20
N TYR A 367 33.43 -5.41 27.22
CA TYR A 367 32.76 -4.35 27.97
C TYR A 367 31.76 -3.60 27.08
N GLN A 368 30.46 -3.82 27.30
CA GLN A 368 29.38 -3.08 26.62
C GLN A 368 29.49 -1.59 26.90
N VAL A 369 29.67 -0.78 25.84
CA VAL A 369 29.95 0.66 25.98
C VAL A 369 28.71 1.47 26.40
N ALA A 370 27.52 1.00 26.02
CA ALA A 370 26.25 1.70 26.23
C ALA A 370 25.94 2.00 27.71
N LYS A 371 26.38 1.15 28.64
CA LYS A 371 26.14 1.34 30.07
C LYS A 371 26.86 2.57 30.64
N TYR A 372 28.02 2.93 30.08
CA TYR A 372 28.79 4.09 30.51
C TYR A 372 28.15 5.38 29.97
N ALA A 373 27.72 5.38 28.70
CA ALA A 373 26.95 6.47 28.13
C ALA A 373 25.65 6.74 28.92
N ALA A 374 24.91 5.68 29.24
CA ALA A 374 23.66 5.76 30.00
C ALA A 374 23.86 6.36 31.39
N LYS A 375 24.94 5.98 32.10
CA LYS A 375 25.26 6.49 33.45
C LYS A 375 25.41 8.01 33.49
N TYR A 376 25.91 8.63 32.42
CA TYR A 376 26.11 10.08 32.32
C TYR A 376 25.08 10.77 31.42
N SER A 377 23.98 10.09 31.06
CA SER A 377 22.91 10.63 30.22
C SER A 377 23.39 11.14 28.84
N VAL A 378 24.43 10.51 28.30
CA VAL A 378 24.96 10.81 26.96
C VAL A 378 24.24 9.94 25.94
N GLY A 379 23.59 10.54 24.95
CA GLY A 379 23.00 9.82 23.83
C GLY A 379 24.06 9.09 23.00
N LEU A 380 23.72 7.93 22.44
CA LEU A 380 24.69 7.06 21.77
C LEU A 380 24.25 6.65 20.36
N TYR A 381 25.10 6.96 19.39
CA TYR A 381 25.12 6.38 18.06
C TYR A 381 26.06 5.18 18.12
N LEU A 382 25.49 4.03 18.47
CA LEU A 382 26.23 2.84 18.83
C LEU A 382 26.78 2.15 17.60
N GLY A 383 28.10 2.14 17.44
CA GLY A 383 28.75 1.38 16.37
C GLY A 383 28.64 -0.13 16.59
N VAL A 384 28.64 -0.88 15.50
CA VAL A 384 28.79 -2.33 15.48
C VAL A 384 29.94 -2.63 14.53
N PHE A 385 31.09 -3.01 15.09
CA PHE A 385 32.28 -3.24 14.28
C PHE A 385 32.11 -4.51 13.44
N MET A 386 32.33 -4.38 12.13
CA MET A 386 32.23 -5.52 11.21
C MET A 386 33.56 -6.27 11.11
N THR A 387 33.49 -7.58 11.33
CA THR A 387 34.60 -8.51 11.15
C THR A 387 34.08 -9.86 10.67
N ARG A 388 34.95 -10.68 10.05
CA ARG A 388 34.64 -12.08 9.70
C ARG A 388 35.02 -13.05 10.81
N GLU A 389 35.63 -12.54 11.88
CA GLU A 389 35.99 -13.31 13.05
C GLU A 389 34.75 -13.75 13.85
N THR A 390 34.87 -14.86 14.56
CA THR A 390 33.76 -15.45 15.34
C THR A 390 33.20 -14.51 16.40
N TRP A 391 34.00 -13.56 16.89
CA TRP A 391 33.57 -12.57 17.89
C TRP A 391 32.67 -11.47 17.32
N TYR A 392 32.46 -11.39 15.99
CA TYR A 392 31.46 -10.47 15.40
C TYR A 392 30.08 -10.67 16.02
N GLN A 393 29.72 -11.92 16.33
CA GLN A 393 28.43 -12.25 16.94
C GLN A 393 28.23 -11.51 18.27
N SER A 394 29.27 -11.35 19.07
CA SER A 394 29.20 -10.58 20.33
C SER A 394 28.89 -9.10 20.06
N GLN A 395 29.37 -8.53 18.96
CA GLN A 395 29.02 -7.14 18.60
C GLN A 395 27.53 -7.00 18.29
N LEU A 396 26.95 -7.97 17.56
CA LEU A 396 25.51 -7.99 17.26
C LEU A 396 24.69 -8.16 18.55
N ASP A 397 25.08 -9.10 19.39
CA ASP A 397 24.38 -9.42 20.64
C ASP A 397 24.40 -8.23 21.61
N ASP A 398 25.54 -7.57 21.77
CA ASP A 398 25.70 -6.41 22.64
C ASP A 398 24.94 -5.19 22.10
N ALA A 399 24.80 -5.03 20.78
CA ALA A 399 23.99 -3.96 20.19
C ALA A 399 22.49 -4.16 20.47
N VAL A 400 22.00 -5.39 20.31
CA VAL A 400 20.62 -5.76 20.66
C VAL A 400 20.36 -5.59 22.16
N ALA A 401 21.30 -6.04 23.00
CA ALA A 401 21.20 -5.89 24.46
C ALA A 401 21.23 -4.41 24.88
N ALA A 402 22.05 -3.58 24.23
CA ALA A 402 22.12 -2.15 24.50
C ALA A 402 20.79 -1.46 24.17
N ALA A 403 20.19 -1.77 23.02
CA ALA A 403 18.86 -1.28 22.67
C ALA A 403 17.82 -1.73 23.70
N ALA A 404 17.89 -2.98 24.18
CA ALA A 404 16.98 -3.53 25.19
C ALA A 404 17.10 -2.79 26.54
N ASN A 405 18.33 -2.64 27.04
CA ASN A 405 18.60 -2.21 28.41
C ASN A 405 18.71 -0.68 28.58
N TYR A 406 19.07 0.05 27.52
CA TYR A 406 19.31 1.50 27.58
C TYR A 406 18.50 2.28 26.52
N PRO A 407 17.16 2.14 26.49
CA PRO A 407 16.31 2.71 25.44
C PRO A 407 16.37 4.23 25.30
N SER A 408 16.58 4.97 26.40
CA SER A 408 16.70 6.43 26.38
C SER A 408 18.07 6.91 25.89
N THR A 409 19.08 6.04 25.95
CA THR A 409 20.48 6.32 25.59
C THR A 409 20.73 6.05 24.12
N ILE A 410 20.27 4.92 23.59
CA ILE A 410 20.52 4.54 22.18
C ILE A 410 19.69 5.41 21.24
N LYS A 411 20.37 6.25 20.45
CA LYS A 411 19.76 7.09 19.41
C LYS A 411 19.70 6.38 18.06
N ALA A 412 20.76 5.65 17.73
CA ALA A 412 20.84 4.82 16.53
C ALA A 412 21.89 3.72 16.72
N ILE A 413 21.80 2.67 15.89
CA ILE A 413 22.80 1.61 15.77
C ILE A 413 23.41 1.67 14.36
N LEU A 414 24.73 1.71 14.28
CA LEU A 414 25.49 1.91 13.06
C LEU A 414 26.35 0.67 12.77
N VAL A 415 25.91 -0.14 11.83
CA VAL A 415 26.54 -1.39 11.42
C VAL A 415 27.62 -1.15 10.39
N GLY A 416 28.87 -1.39 10.78
CA GLY A 416 30.03 -1.15 9.93
C GLY A 416 30.39 0.33 9.77
N ASN A 417 31.65 0.55 9.41
CA ASN A 417 32.25 1.83 9.11
C ASN A 417 33.21 1.69 7.93
N GLU A 418 32.87 2.28 6.79
CA GLU A 418 33.71 2.30 5.56
C GLU A 418 34.06 0.89 5.06
N ASN A 419 33.09 -0.01 5.14
CA ASN A 419 33.28 -1.44 4.91
C ASN A 419 32.84 -1.92 3.53
N VAL A 420 32.15 -1.08 2.75
CA VAL A 420 31.64 -1.45 1.42
C VAL A 420 32.76 -1.52 0.38
N ILE A 421 32.75 -2.58 -0.43
CA ILE A 421 33.55 -2.75 -1.66
C ILE A 421 33.28 -1.57 -2.62
N PRO A 422 34.31 -0.96 -3.24
CA PRO A 422 35.65 -1.52 -3.47
C PRO A 422 36.67 -1.27 -2.37
N CYS A 423 36.37 -0.39 -1.41
CA CYS A 423 37.38 0.08 -0.46
C CYS A 423 37.42 -0.71 0.84
N GLY A 424 36.26 -1.16 1.31
CA GLY A 424 36.17 -2.12 2.39
C GLY A 424 36.04 -3.56 1.88
N PRO A 425 36.08 -4.56 2.79
CA PRO A 425 36.11 -5.96 2.39
C PRO A 425 34.72 -6.62 2.33
N TYR A 426 33.62 -5.87 2.46
CA TYR A 426 32.25 -6.39 2.52
C TYR A 426 31.40 -5.93 1.34
N LYS A 427 30.53 -6.81 0.86
CA LYS A 427 29.45 -6.45 -0.06
C LYS A 427 28.34 -5.72 0.70
N ALA A 428 27.59 -4.87 0.00
CA ALA A 428 26.43 -4.19 0.56
C ALA A 428 25.45 -5.18 1.22
N ASP A 429 25.20 -6.34 0.59
CA ASP A 429 24.28 -7.36 1.09
C ASP A 429 24.69 -7.95 2.45
N GLU A 430 26.00 -8.08 2.74
CA GLU A 430 26.50 -8.56 4.04
C GLU A 430 26.17 -7.56 5.17
N ILE A 431 26.24 -6.26 4.86
CA ILE A 431 25.89 -5.18 5.80
C ILE A 431 24.36 -5.13 5.99
N ILE A 432 23.60 -5.22 4.90
CA ILE A 432 22.12 -5.27 4.92
C ILE A 432 21.64 -6.42 5.79
N ALA A 433 22.22 -7.62 5.63
CA ALA A 433 21.87 -8.78 6.46
C ALA A 433 22.09 -8.53 7.95
N SER A 434 23.18 -7.85 8.31
CA SER A 434 23.49 -7.49 9.70
C SER A 434 22.53 -6.42 10.26
N ILE A 435 22.19 -5.40 9.47
CA ILE A 435 21.18 -4.38 9.81
C ILE A 435 19.83 -5.05 10.09
N ASN A 436 19.37 -5.91 9.17
CA ASN A 436 18.08 -6.60 9.28
C ASN A 436 18.04 -7.55 10.48
N SER A 437 19.15 -8.25 10.76
CA SER A 437 19.28 -9.12 11.92
C SER A 437 19.12 -8.36 13.23
N ILE A 438 19.85 -7.25 13.42
CA ILE A 438 19.74 -6.42 14.62
C ILE A 438 18.32 -5.85 14.75
N ARG A 439 17.77 -5.26 13.68
CA ARG A 439 16.42 -4.68 13.66
C ARG A 439 15.37 -5.71 14.09
N THR A 440 15.41 -6.89 13.49
CA THR A 440 14.47 -7.99 13.78
C THR A 440 14.58 -8.44 15.24
N ARG A 441 15.80 -8.65 15.73
CA ARG A 441 16.04 -9.10 17.11
C ARG A 441 15.58 -8.07 18.14
N ILE A 442 15.79 -6.77 17.90
CA ILE A 442 15.28 -5.70 18.77
C ILE A 442 13.76 -5.69 18.77
N ARG A 443 13.12 -5.75 17.59
CA ARG A 443 11.66 -5.75 17.47
C ARG A 443 11.04 -6.95 18.19
N GLN A 444 11.57 -8.15 17.99
CA GLN A 444 11.10 -9.37 18.63
C GLN A 444 11.32 -9.37 20.15
N GLY A 445 12.50 -8.92 20.61
CA GLY A 445 12.84 -8.94 22.02
C GLY A 445 12.21 -7.82 22.85
N THR A 446 11.84 -6.70 22.23
CA THR A 446 11.45 -5.48 22.97
C THR A 446 10.17 -4.81 22.48
N GLY A 447 9.66 -5.17 21.30
CA GLY A 447 8.53 -4.49 20.64
C GLY A 447 8.84 -3.09 20.11
N ARG A 448 10.09 -2.62 20.22
CA ARG A 448 10.49 -1.25 19.86
C ARG A 448 11.11 -1.17 18.47
N ASN A 449 10.98 0.00 17.86
CA ASN A 449 11.75 0.39 16.68
C ASN A 449 12.92 1.25 17.13
N VAL A 450 14.13 0.87 16.73
CA VAL A 450 15.37 1.65 16.93
C VAL A 450 15.97 1.85 15.55
N ALA A 451 16.43 3.06 15.22
CA ALA A 451 17.05 3.32 13.92
C ALA A 451 18.33 2.48 13.77
N VAL A 452 18.38 1.64 12.73
CA VAL A 452 19.56 0.83 12.39
C VAL A 452 20.02 1.18 10.98
N GLY A 453 21.31 1.42 10.80
CA GLY A 453 21.88 1.77 9.52
C GLY A 453 23.38 1.48 9.45
N THR A 454 24.10 2.17 8.58
CA THR A 454 25.54 1.96 8.36
C THR A 454 26.27 3.28 8.13
N VAL A 455 27.59 3.26 8.28
CA VAL A 455 28.45 4.41 7.97
C VAL A 455 29.42 4.08 6.85
N GLN A 456 29.47 4.92 5.81
CA GLN A 456 30.43 4.82 4.72
C GLN A 456 30.99 6.21 4.37
N ARG A 457 32.09 6.30 3.62
CA ARG A 457 32.58 7.60 3.13
C ARG A 457 31.65 8.12 2.06
N ALA A 458 31.62 9.44 1.90
CA ALA A 458 30.95 10.06 0.77
C ALA A 458 31.45 9.49 -0.57
N THR A 459 32.72 9.09 -0.68
CA THR A 459 33.26 8.46 -1.89
C THR A 459 32.48 7.22 -2.31
N GLU A 460 32.18 6.29 -1.40
CA GLU A 460 31.39 5.10 -1.73
C GLU A 460 29.94 5.46 -2.03
N TRP A 461 29.32 6.29 -1.19
CA TRP A 461 27.93 6.73 -1.41
C TRP A 461 27.75 7.43 -2.77
N LEU A 462 28.69 8.28 -3.18
CA LEU A 462 28.57 9.03 -4.43
C LEU A 462 29.04 8.23 -5.66
N ASN A 463 29.69 7.07 -5.47
CA ASN A 463 30.31 6.32 -6.56
C ASN A 463 29.27 5.79 -7.57
N PRO A 464 29.30 6.23 -8.84
CA PRO A 464 28.35 5.79 -9.84
C PRO A 464 28.47 4.29 -10.19
N ASN A 465 29.66 3.69 -10.05
CA ASN A 465 29.91 2.29 -10.43
C ASN A 465 29.26 1.28 -9.49
N ILE A 466 28.96 1.67 -8.26
CA ILE A 466 28.29 0.84 -7.24
C ILE A 466 26.96 1.46 -6.82
N ARG A 467 26.41 2.41 -7.59
CA ARG A 467 25.22 3.19 -7.22
C ARG A 467 24.03 2.30 -6.86
N GLY A 468 23.80 1.23 -7.62
CA GLY A 468 22.72 0.28 -7.34
C GLY A 468 22.85 -0.36 -5.96
N ASP A 469 24.06 -0.79 -5.59
CA ASP A 469 24.33 -1.41 -4.28
C ASP A 469 24.17 -0.40 -3.14
N MET A 470 24.65 0.84 -3.33
CA MET A 470 24.51 1.90 -2.33
C MET A 470 23.07 2.35 -2.15
N LEU A 471 22.25 2.38 -3.22
CA LEU A 471 20.82 2.66 -3.11
C LEU A 471 20.08 1.54 -2.36
N ARG A 472 20.40 0.26 -2.61
CA ARG A 472 19.84 -0.86 -1.82
C ARG A 472 20.25 -0.79 -0.35
N LEU A 473 21.51 -0.46 -0.07
CA LEU A 473 22.00 -0.28 1.30
C LEU A 473 21.31 0.89 2.01
N ALA A 474 21.12 2.02 1.31
CA ALA A 474 20.39 3.19 1.81
C ALA A 474 18.91 2.88 2.07
N ALA A 475 18.26 2.14 1.17
CA ALA A 475 16.87 1.71 1.34
C ALA A 475 16.70 0.79 2.56
N SER A 476 17.69 -0.10 2.80
CA SER A 476 17.71 -1.00 3.95
C SER A 476 18.10 -0.33 5.28
N SER A 477 18.55 0.93 5.25
CA SER A 477 19.00 1.67 6.43
C SER A 477 17.94 2.67 6.88
N ASP A 478 17.66 2.71 8.19
CA ASP A 478 16.84 3.76 8.80
C ASP A 478 17.63 5.08 8.96
N ILE A 479 18.97 4.98 8.94
CA ILE A 479 19.90 6.08 9.09
C ILE A 479 21.14 5.85 8.21
N ILE A 480 21.62 6.89 7.55
CA ILE A 480 22.76 6.85 6.62
C ILE A 480 23.88 7.71 7.19
N GLY A 481 24.92 7.05 7.68
CA GLY A 481 26.12 7.73 8.14
C GLY A 481 27.08 8.03 7.00
N VAL A 482 27.51 9.29 6.91
CA VAL A 482 28.46 9.77 5.91
C VAL A 482 29.69 10.34 6.57
N ASN A 483 30.85 9.76 6.28
CA ASN A 483 32.14 10.31 6.67
C ASN A 483 32.63 11.28 5.58
N ILE A 484 32.92 12.52 5.95
CA ILE A 484 33.39 13.58 5.04
C ILE A 484 34.55 14.32 5.70
N TYR A 485 35.72 14.26 5.06
CA TYR A 485 36.92 14.96 5.52
C TYR A 485 37.44 15.91 4.44
N PRO A 486 37.07 17.20 4.47
CA PRO A 486 37.67 18.22 3.60
C PRO A 486 39.20 18.24 3.70
N PHE A 487 39.77 17.89 4.87
CA PHE A 487 41.21 17.80 5.10
C PHE A 487 41.95 16.88 4.10
N PHE A 488 41.33 15.80 3.63
CA PHE A 488 41.98 14.86 2.71
C PHE A 488 41.82 15.25 1.23
N ASP A 489 41.18 16.38 0.92
CA ASP A 489 40.96 16.84 -0.44
C ASP A 489 41.89 18.00 -0.78
N GLY A 490 42.65 17.86 -1.88
CA GLY A 490 43.59 18.89 -2.35
C GLY A 490 42.93 20.20 -2.77
N GLY A 491 41.60 20.21 -2.96
CA GLY A 491 40.77 21.38 -3.24
C GLY A 491 40.32 22.16 -2.00
N TYR A 492 40.71 21.75 -0.79
CA TYR A 492 40.37 22.46 0.44
C TYR A 492 40.86 23.91 0.41
N ASN A 493 39.96 24.84 0.75
CA ASN A 493 40.25 26.26 0.82
C ASN A 493 40.14 26.75 2.28
N PRO A 494 41.22 27.19 2.94
CA PRO A 494 41.16 27.69 4.31
C PRO A 494 40.31 28.96 4.47
N ASP A 495 40.10 29.75 3.42
CA ASP A 495 39.22 30.92 3.44
C ASP A 495 37.74 30.54 3.32
N ASN A 496 37.45 29.32 2.86
CA ASN A 496 36.11 28.73 2.82
C ASN A 496 36.14 27.28 3.37
N PRO A 497 36.37 27.11 4.69
CA PRO A 497 36.70 25.81 5.28
C PRO A 497 35.59 24.76 5.13
N LEU A 498 34.32 25.17 5.05
CA LEU A 498 33.19 24.25 4.88
C LEU A 498 32.75 24.07 3.42
N GLY A 499 33.35 24.79 2.46
CA GLY A 499 32.89 24.77 1.06
C GLY A 499 32.85 23.37 0.44
N LEU A 500 33.86 22.54 0.72
CA LEU A 500 33.88 21.15 0.28
C LEU A 500 32.87 20.28 1.02
N LEU A 501 32.70 20.48 2.34
CA LEU A 501 31.68 19.78 3.11
C LEU A 501 30.30 20.05 2.50
N ASP A 502 29.96 21.31 2.26
CA ASP A 502 28.68 21.69 1.69
C ASP A 502 28.50 21.15 0.26
N ALA A 503 29.54 21.19 -0.57
CA ALA A 503 29.50 20.64 -1.92
C ALA A 503 29.24 19.13 -1.92
N ILE A 504 29.92 18.37 -1.06
CA ILE A 504 29.76 16.92 -0.95
C ILE A 504 28.41 16.58 -0.31
N TRP A 505 28.03 17.27 0.76
CA TRP A 505 26.74 17.08 1.42
C TRP A 505 25.56 17.36 0.47
N ASN A 506 25.68 18.39 -0.37
CA ASN A 506 24.70 18.68 -1.41
C ASN A 506 24.63 17.57 -2.48
N GLN A 507 25.73 16.91 -2.81
CA GLN A 507 25.68 15.75 -3.69
C GLN A 507 25.01 14.54 -3.01
N MET A 508 25.24 14.36 -1.70
CA MET A 508 24.59 13.31 -0.92
C MET A 508 23.07 13.50 -0.89
N LEU A 509 22.63 14.70 -0.54
CA LEU A 509 21.23 15.06 -0.50
C LEU A 509 20.53 14.99 -1.88
N ALA A 510 21.28 15.03 -2.99
CA ALA A 510 20.73 14.81 -4.32
C ALA A 510 20.35 13.34 -4.60
N LEU A 511 20.87 12.42 -3.79
CA LEU A 511 20.79 10.97 -4.02
C LEU A 511 20.09 10.21 -2.89
N TYR A 512 20.10 10.76 -1.68
CA TYR A 512 19.65 10.07 -0.49
C TYR A 512 18.71 10.96 0.34
N PRO A 513 17.69 10.37 1.02
CA PRO A 513 16.74 11.13 1.82
C PRO A 513 17.45 11.91 2.93
N ALA A 514 17.18 13.21 3.03
CA ALA A 514 17.86 14.07 3.99
C ALA A 514 17.59 13.64 5.45
N SER A 515 16.38 13.15 5.72
CA SER A 515 15.92 12.64 7.00
C SER A 515 16.82 11.53 7.54
N LYS A 516 17.38 10.70 6.65
CA LYS A 516 18.29 9.60 6.98
C LYS A 516 19.75 10.05 7.15
N LEU A 517 20.18 11.12 6.48
CA LEU A 517 21.59 11.50 6.42
C LEU A 517 22.10 12.07 7.77
N ARG A 518 23.24 11.55 8.23
CA ARG A 518 23.99 12.06 9.38
C ARG A 518 25.48 12.16 9.04
N LEU A 519 26.11 13.29 9.37
CA LEU A 519 27.54 13.48 9.20
C LEU A 519 28.26 12.76 10.35
N THR A 520 28.73 11.55 10.09
CA THR A 520 29.19 10.64 11.14
C THR A 520 30.67 10.77 11.47
N GLU A 521 31.46 11.40 10.61
CA GLU A 521 32.82 11.83 10.90
C GLU A 521 33.19 13.06 10.09
N ILE A 522 33.85 13.99 10.77
CA ILE A 522 34.54 15.13 10.20
C ILE A 522 35.64 15.57 11.17
N GLY A 523 36.79 16.01 10.67
CA GLY A 523 37.85 16.49 11.55
C GLY A 523 39.00 17.14 10.79
N TYR A 524 39.90 17.76 11.55
CA TYR A 524 41.13 18.34 11.05
C TYR A 524 42.26 18.09 12.07
N PRO A 525 43.37 17.43 11.69
CA PRO A 525 44.40 17.04 12.64
C PRO A 525 45.18 18.25 13.19
N THR A 526 45.52 18.19 14.47
CA THR A 526 46.26 19.25 15.18
C THR A 526 47.78 19.15 15.04
N GLY A 527 48.29 18.07 14.43
CA GLY A 527 49.71 17.78 14.28
C GLY A 527 49.97 16.64 13.30
N GLY A 528 51.25 16.36 13.06
CA GLY A 528 51.72 15.37 12.08
C GLY A 528 52.00 15.95 10.68
N THR A 529 52.29 15.08 9.73
CA THR A 529 52.66 15.46 8.36
C THR A 529 51.44 15.52 7.44
N ALA A 530 51.35 16.55 6.60
CA ALA A 530 50.28 16.64 5.59
C ALA A 530 50.34 15.47 4.60
N PRO A 531 49.19 14.95 4.13
CA PRO A 531 49.17 13.88 3.14
C PRO A 531 49.79 14.35 1.82
N SER A 532 50.50 13.46 1.13
CA SER A 532 51.21 13.78 -0.12
C SER A 532 50.28 14.27 -1.24
N PHE A 533 49.02 13.84 -1.24
CA PHE A 533 47.99 14.22 -2.21
C PHE A 533 47.23 15.50 -1.84
N ALA A 534 47.38 16.01 -0.61
CA ALA A 534 46.85 17.32 -0.20
C ALA A 534 47.89 18.09 0.65
N PRO A 535 49.08 18.39 0.07
CA PRO A 535 50.23 18.90 0.84
C PRO A 535 50.01 20.31 1.41
N LYS A 536 49.01 21.05 0.90
CA LYS A 536 48.63 22.38 1.39
C LYS A 536 47.71 22.34 2.61
N ASN A 537 47.15 21.17 2.93
CA ASN A 537 46.28 20.99 4.08
C ASN A 537 47.17 20.64 5.28
N THR A 538 47.79 21.65 5.88
CA THR A 538 48.79 21.46 6.93
C THR A 538 48.13 21.15 8.28
N PRO A 539 48.40 19.98 8.90
CA PRO A 539 47.99 19.71 10.28
C PRO A 539 48.59 20.73 11.25
N SER A 540 47.76 21.39 12.03
CA SER A 540 48.22 22.25 13.13
C SER A 540 47.06 22.54 14.08
N LEU A 541 47.37 22.81 15.35
CA LEU A 541 46.36 23.20 16.33
C LEU A 541 45.56 24.42 15.86
N GLN A 542 46.23 25.42 15.26
CA GLN A 542 45.57 26.62 14.75
C GLN A 542 44.59 26.31 13.62
N ASN A 543 44.98 25.50 12.63
CA ASN A 543 44.11 25.15 11.51
C ASN A 543 42.93 24.30 11.97
N SER A 544 43.17 23.39 12.91
CA SER A 544 42.12 22.55 13.48
C SER A 544 41.09 23.36 14.27
N VAL A 545 41.54 24.31 15.09
CA VAL A 545 40.66 25.26 15.81
C VAL A 545 39.88 26.12 14.81
N ASN A 546 40.52 26.63 13.76
CA ASN A 546 39.85 27.42 12.72
C ASN A 546 38.74 26.60 12.03
N PHE A 547 39.05 25.36 11.67
CA PHE A 547 38.10 24.46 11.03
C PHE A 547 36.95 24.08 11.97
N TYR A 548 37.24 23.77 13.24
CA TYR A 548 36.20 23.52 14.26
C TYR A 548 35.29 24.74 14.44
N ASN A 549 35.84 25.95 14.59
CA ASN A 549 35.05 27.17 14.71
C ASN A 549 34.17 27.43 13.48
N ALA A 550 34.61 27.00 12.29
CA ALA A 550 33.75 27.00 11.11
C ALA A 550 32.65 25.92 11.23
N PHE A 551 33.02 24.69 11.55
CA PHE A 551 32.10 23.55 11.70
C PHE A 551 30.99 23.79 12.72
N GLN A 552 31.26 24.52 13.81
CA GLN A 552 30.22 24.92 14.78
C GLN A 552 29.11 25.81 14.20
N ARG A 553 29.37 26.41 13.04
CA ARG A 553 28.44 27.24 12.28
C ARG A 553 27.91 26.53 11.04
N TRP A 554 28.19 25.23 10.90
CA TRP A 554 27.69 24.45 9.78
C TRP A 554 26.16 24.40 9.83
N SER A 555 25.54 24.81 8.73
CA SER A 555 24.09 24.87 8.58
C SER A 555 23.75 24.31 7.20
N PRO A 556 23.65 22.97 7.09
CA PRO A 556 23.28 22.35 5.83
C PRO A 556 21.85 22.74 5.45
N LYS A 557 21.58 22.83 4.15
CA LYS A 557 20.26 23.21 3.64
C LYS A 557 19.15 22.20 3.97
N ALA A 558 19.52 20.95 4.23
CA ALA A 558 18.63 19.83 4.52
C ALA A 558 19.42 18.69 5.19
N GLY A 559 18.74 17.88 6.00
CA GLY A 559 19.39 16.86 6.84
C GLY A 559 20.30 17.52 7.88
N GLY A 560 21.21 16.74 8.46
CA GLY A 560 22.24 17.33 9.34
C GLY A 560 21.77 17.66 10.75
N GLY A 561 21.10 16.70 11.40
CA GLY A 561 20.88 16.69 12.85
C GLY A 561 22.19 16.54 13.64
N GLU A 562 22.43 15.37 14.21
CA GLU A 562 23.68 15.08 14.92
C GLU A 562 24.85 14.93 13.95
N ALA A 563 25.94 15.65 14.23
CA ALA A 563 27.14 15.67 13.41
C ALA A 563 28.39 15.49 14.28
N PHE A 564 29.25 14.54 13.92
CA PHE A 564 30.25 14.01 14.84
C PHE A 564 31.67 14.40 14.45
N TRP A 565 32.34 15.14 15.35
CA TRP A 565 33.75 15.43 15.22
C TRP A 565 34.60 14.18 15.49
N TYR A 566 35.55 13.90 14.60
CA TYR A 566 36.61 12.93 14.81
C TYR A 566 37.86 13.65 15.33
N SER A 567 38.26 13.46 16.60
CA SER A 567 37.61 12.64 17.65
C SER A 567 37.75 13.29 19.04
N MET A 568 37.30 12.62 20.11
CA MET A 568 37.40 13.17 21.47
C MET A 568 38.85 13.20 21.98
N PHE A 569 39.60 12.12 21.80
CA PHE A 569 40.94 11.93 22.35
C PHE A 569 41.93 11.63 21.24
N ASP A 570 43.15 12.16 21.37
CA ASP A 570 44.29 11.73 20.56
C ASP A 570 44.58 10.25 20.77
N LEU A 571 45.19 9.62 19.78
CA LEU A 571 45.68 8.26 19.95
C LEU A 571 46.99 8.27 20.74
N ARG A 572 47.27 7.16 21.44
CA ARG A 572 48.54 7.01 22.14
C ARG A 572 49.71 7.02 21.15
N ALA A 573 50.88 7.42 21.64
CA ALA A 573 52.10 7.42 20.84
C ALA A 573 52.46 6.02 20.31
N ASP A 574 52.15 4.97 21.08
CA ASP A 574 52.39 3.56 20.73
C ASP A 574 51.22 2.90 19.99
N ASP A 575 50.19 3.65 19.60
CA ASP A 575 49.14 3.14 18.71
C ASP A 575 49.67 2.97 17.29
N THR A 576 49.58 1.73 16.78
CA THR A 576 49.99 1.34 15.43
C THR A 576 48.80 0.91 14.56
N THR A 577 47.56 1.08 15.04
CA THR A 577 46.35 0.76 14.28
C THR A 577 46.13 1.74 13.14
N GLN A 578 46.69 2.95 13.24
CA GLN A 578 46.69 3.97 12.20
C GLN A 578 48.12 4.20 11.67
N PRO A 579 48.37 4.06 10.35
CA PRO A 579 49.71 4.09 9.79
C PRO A 579 50.28 5.51 9.60
N ALA A 580 49.42 6.52 9.47
CA ALA A 580 49.84 7.89 9.26
C ALA A 580 49.94 8.66 10.58
N ASP A 581 51.04 9.39 10.77
CA ASP A 581 51.33 10.13 12.01
C ASP A 581 50.22 11.15 12.37
N LEU A 582 49.64 11.81 11.35
CA LEU A 582 48.54 12.77 11.53
C LEU A 582 47.32 12.17 12.23
N GLU A 583 47.09 10.86 12.11
CA GLU A 583 45.93 10.17 12.68
C GLU A 583 45.95 10.17 14.21
N LYS A 584 47.13 10.35 14.81
CA LYS A 584 47.30 10.45 16.26
C LYS A 584 46.82 11.78 16.84
N HIS A 585 46.49 12.75 16.00
CA HIS A 585 46.35 14.15 16.40
C HIS A 585 44.96 14.77 16.12
N PHE A 586 43.92 13.97 15.87
CA PHE A 586 42.55 14.45 15.63
C PHE A 586 41.77 14.82 16.90
N GLY A 587 42.23 14.40 18.07
CA GLY A 587 41.52 14.57 19.33
C GLY A 587 41.37 16.02 19.78
N PHE A 588 40.27 16.32 20.47
CA PHE A 588 40.18 17.55 21.27
C PHE A 588 41.11 17.51 22.49
N LEU A 589 41.24 16.33 23.10
CA LEU A 589 42.00 16.08 24.32
C LEU A 589 43.25 15.26 24.01
N THR A 590 44.30 15.47 24.81
CA THR A 590 45.52 14.65 24.77
C THR A 590 45.24 13.21 25.22
N ALA A 591 45.95 12.26 24.63
CA ALA A 591 45.76 10.82 24.88
C ALA A 591 46.06 10.42 26.33
N ASP A 592 47.12 10.98 26.92
CA ASP A 592 47.69 10.56 28.20
C ASP A 592 47.01 11.23 29.41
N THR A 593 46.76 12.53 29.31
CA THR A 593 46.39 13.40 30.42
C THR A 593 44.95 13.88 30.33
N ARG A 594 44.24 13.56 29.22
CA ARG A 594 42.87 14.02 28.94
C ARG A 594 42.72 15.55 29.04
N GLN A 595 43.79 16.28 28.78
CA GLN A 595 43.78 17.73 28.84
C GLN A 595 43.33 18.29 27.50
N ARG A 596 42.49 19.34 27.54
CA ARG A 596 42.13 20.09 26.34
C ARG A 596 43.38 20.77 25.78
N LYS A 597 43.55 20.73 24.46
CA LYS A 597 44.69 21.37 23.78
C LYS A 597 44.64 22.89 23.85
N VAL A 598 43.44 23.47 23.83
CA VAL A 598 43.20 24.91 24.04
C VAL A 598 41.80 25.13 24.62
N ALA A 599 41.59 26.28 25.26
CA ALA A 599 40.27 26.67 25.74
C ALA A 599 39.27 26.73 24.57
N ASN A 600 38.01 26.38 24.84
CA ASN A 600 36.90 26.39 23.86
C ASN A 600 37.07 25.43 22.66
N TYR A 601 38.00 24.46 22.75
CA TYR A 601 38.22 23.39 21.80
C TYR A 601 38.28 22.05 22.58
N PRO A 602 37.13 21.42 22.89
CA PRO A 602 35.78 21.74 22.42
C PRO A 602 35.07 22.76 23.34
N LEU A 603 33.93 23.28 22.89
CA LEU A 603 33.04 24.09 23.74
C LEU A 603 32.37 23.24 24.82
N LEU A 604 32.19 23.83 26.01
CA LEU A 604 31.40 23.23 27.09
C LEU A 604 29.92 23.21 26.72
N LEU A 605 29.22 22.16 27.17
CA LEU A 605 27.78 22.03 27.01
C LEU A 605 27.09 23.16 27.81
N GLN A 606 26.27 23.98 27.14
CA GLN A 606 25.48 25.01 27.83
C GLN A 606 24.28 24.33 28.53
N THR A 607 24.19 24.45 29.85
CA THR A 607 23.04 23.93 30.60
C THR A 607 21.83 24.85 30.40
N THR A 608 20.88 24.46 29.57
CA THR A 608 19.53 25.03 29.61
C THR A 608 18.87 24.66 30.95
N PRO A 609 18.17 25.58 31.64
CA PRO A 609 17.42 25.24 32.86
C PRO A 609 16.42 24.11 32.59
N PRO A 610 16.12 23.23 33.57
CA PRO A 610 15.14 22.18 33.39
C PRO A 610 13.79 22.79 32.98
N ALA A 611 13.17 22.23 31.93
CA ALA A 611 11.79 22.57 31.60
C ALA A 611 10.91 22.28 32.81
N ALA A 612 10.04 23.24 33.17
CA ALA A 612 9.11 23.12 34.28
C ALA A 612 8.25 21.83 34.13
N PRO A 613 7.84 21.19 35.23
CA PRO A 613 7.01 19.99 35.18
C PRO A 613 5.72 20.30 34.41
N ILE A 614 5.46 19.54 33.35
CA ILE A 614 4.18 19.57 32.64
C ILE A 614 3.10 19.15 33.65
N PRO A 615 2.02 19.93 33.88
CA PRO A 615 0.92 19.52 34.73
C PRO A 615 0.35 18.20 34.22
N ALA A 616 0.21 17.22 35.11
CA ALA A 616 -0.40 15.94 34.78
C ALA A 616 -1.76 16.16 34.12
N LEU A 617 -1.95 15.58 32.93
CA LEU A 617 -3.25 15.51 32.29
C LEU A 617 -4.23 14.81 33.24
N THR A 618 -5.26 15.53 33.65
CA THR A 618 -6.43 14.97 34.32
C THR A 618 -6.96 13.79 33.50
N PRO A 619 -7.24 12.63 34.12
CA PRO A 619 -7.79 11.47 33.41
C PRO A 619 -9.10 11.86 32.73
N ALA A 620 -9.25 11.47 31.46
CA ALA A 620 -10.55 11.50 30.78
C ALA A 620 -11.56 10.65 31.58
N PRO A 621 -12.84 11.07 31.65
CA PRO A 621 -13.86 10.35 32.39
C PRO A 621 -13.97 8.91 31.87
N THR A 622 -13.90 7.96 32.81
CA THR A 622 -14.04 6.53 32.55
C THR A 622 -15.36 6.26 31.80
N PRO A 623 -15.35 5.52 30.68
CA PRO A 623 -16.58 5.07 30.04
C PRO A 623 -17.42 4.28 31.04
N ALA A 624 -18.73 4.53 31.06
CA ALA A 624 -19.67 3.78 31.88
C ALA A 624 -19.51 2.26 31.63
N PRO A 625 -19.62 1.41 32.67
CA PRO A 625 -19.50 -0.03 32.51
C PRO A 625 -20.49 -0.53 31.45
N PRO A 626 -20.11 -1.48 30.58
CA PRO A 626 -21.05 -2.12 29.66
C PRO A 626 -22.25 -2.67 30.45
N PRO A 627 -23.50 -2.49 29.97
CA PRO A 627 -24.64 -3.10 30.61
C PRO A 627 -24.48 -4.62 30.63
N ALA A 628 -24.93 -5.25 31.72
CA ALA A 628 -24.84 -6.69 31.92
C ALA A 628 -25.42 -7.48 30.71
N PRO A 629 -24.81 -8.62 30.33
CA PRO A 629 -25.31 -9.46 29.23
C PRO A 629 -26.74 -9.93 29.51
N VAL A 630 -27.61 -9.82 28.51
CA VAL A 630 -28.96 -10.39 28.56
C VAL A 630 -28.97 -11.62 27.63
N ASN A 631 -28.94 -12.82 28.20
CA ASN A 631 -28.98 -14.06 27.42
C ASN A 631 -30.40 -14.34 26.92
N GLY A 632 -30.58 -14.51 25.60
CA GLY A 632 -31.84 -14.94 24.99
C GLY A 632 -31.74 -15.15 23.47
N PRO A 633 -32.72 -15.85 22.84
CA PRO A 633 -32.75 -16.03 21.38
C PRO A 633 -32.78 -14.67 20.68
N ARG A 634 -31.98 -14.49 19.61
CA ARG A 634 -31.97 -13.25 18.82
C ARG A 634 -33.13 -13.25 17.83
N GLY A 635 -33.61 -12.06 17.46
CA GLY A 635 -34.74 -11.89 16.54
C GLY A 635 -34.43 -12.38 15.11
N PRO A 636 -34.83 -11.66 14.05
CA PRO A 636 -34.38 -11.97 12.70
C PRO A 636 -32.86 -12.21 12.62
N GLN A 637 -32.42 -13.18 11.82
CA GLN A 637 -31.02 -13.60 11.73
C GLN A 637 -30.18 -12.66 10.84
N GLY A 638 -30.82 -11.88 9.98
CA GLY A 638 -30.19 -10.81 9.19
C GLY A 638 -31.05 -9.55 9.11
N VAL A 639 -30.52 -8.52 8.45
CA VAL A 639 -31.20 -7.23 8.25
C VAL A 639 -30.99 -6.70 6.83
N LEU A 640 -31.95 -5.97 6.28
CA LEU A 640 -31.75 -5.22 5.05
C LEU A 640 -30.86 -4.00 5.33
N TYR A 641 -30.00 -3.70 4.37
CA TYR A 641 -29.08 -2.59 4.45
C TYR A 641 -29.12 -1.76 3.16
N SER A 642 -29.18 -0.44 3.33
CA SER A 642 -28.95 0.58 2.31
C SER A 642 -28.31 1.82 2.96
N PRO A 643 -27.52 2.62 2.22
CA PRO A 643 -26.93 3.86 2.72
C PRO A 643 -27.87 5.06 2.61
N PHE A 644 -29.17 4.86 2.37
CA PHE A 644 -30.12 5.95 2.03
C PHE A 644 -30.34 6.95 3.18
N HIS A 645 -29.96 6.59 4.39
CA HIS A 645 -29.96 7.48 5.54
C HIS A 645 -28.79 8.46 5.56
N ALA A 646 -27.67 8.12 4.91
CA ALA A 646 -26.44 8.88 4.96
C ALA A 646 -26.59 10.22 4.23
N ASP A 647 -26.03 11.29 4.79
CA ASP A 647 -26.08 12.62 4.17
C ASP A 647 -25.31 12.63 2.85
N GLU A 648 -24.23 11.85 2.77
CA GLU A 648 -23.38 11.64 1.61
C GLU A 648 -24.15 11.07 0.41
N TYR A 649 -25.15 10.21 0.64
CA TYR A 649 -25.90 9.58 -0.44
C TYR A 649 -27.01 10.51 -0.98
N PRO A 650 -27.21 10.67 -2.30
CA PRO A 650 -26.42 10.13 -3.41
C PRO A 650 -25.37 11.09 -3.97
N ASN A 651 -25.22 12.29 -3.39
CA ASN A 651 -24.56 13.41 -4.05
C ASN A 651 -23.05 13.53 -3.75
N ASP A 652 -22.56 12.86 -2.71
CA ASP A 652 -21.16 12.88 -2.26
C ASP A 652 -20.54 11.48 -2.37
N LEU A 653 -20.43 10.99 -3.61
CA LEU A 653 -19.98 9.63 -3.92
C LEU A 653 -18.57 9.31 -3.41
N LYS A 654 -17.70 10.32 -3.26
CA LYS A 654 -16.36 10.14 -2.66
C LYS A 654 -16.42 9.70 -1.20
N ASN A 655 -17.49 10.04 -0.47
CA ASN A 655 -17.62 9.78 0.96
C ASN A 655 -18.67 8.70 1.29
N VAL A 656 -19.49 8.28 0.33
CA VAL A 656 -20.53 7.26 0.56
C VAL A 656 -19.96 5.92 1.03
N GLY A 657 -18.77 5.54 0.57
CA GLY A 657 -18.07 4.34 1.05
C GLY A 657 -17.74 4.42 2.55
N ALA A 658 -17.33 5.59 3.04
CA ALA A 658 -17.05 5.79 4.47
C ALA A 658 -18.32 5.65 5.32
N ALA A 659 -19.44 6.18 4.83
CA ALA A 659 -20.74 5.97 5.46
C ALA A 659 -21.07 4.47 5.52
N ILE A 660 -20.96 3.74 4.40
CA ILE A 660 -21.23 2.30 4.34
C ILE A 660 -20.34 1.51 5.32
N SER A 661 -19.06 1.85 5.43
CA SER A 661 -18.14 1.19 6.36
C SER A 661 -18.57 1.37 7.82
N LEU A 662 -18.86 2.61 8.23
CA LEU A 662 -19.36 2.91 9.57
C LEU A 662 -20.68 2.19 9.85
N ASP A 663 -21.55 2.15 8.86
CA ASP A 663 -22.84 1.51 8.96
C ASP A 663 -22.71 0.01 9.22
N LEU A 664 -21.87 -0.68 8.43
CA LEU A 664 -21.72 -2.12 8.56
C LEU A 664 -20.92 -2.53 9.80
N GLN A 665 -20.02 -1.69 10.31
CA GLN A 665 -19.41 -1.90 11.63
C GLN A 665 -20.48 -1.92 12.73
N LEU A 666 -21.42 -0.97 12.69
CA LEU A 666 -22.52 -0.93 13.64
C LEU A 666 -23.50 -2.09 13.44
N VAL A 667 -23.81 -2.47 12.21
CA VAL A 667 -24.64 -3.64 11.89
C VAL A 667 -24.03 -4.93 12.46
N ARG A 668 -22.71 -5.11 12.30
CA ARG A 668 -21.98 -6.31 12.78
C ARG A 668 -22.09 -6.52 14.28
N THR A 669 -22.31 -5.46 15.05
CA THR A 669 -22.57 -5.56 16.51
C THR A 669 -23.92 -6.22 16.84
N ARG A 670 -24.84 -6.35 15.88
CA ARG A 670 -26.20 -6.90 16.09
C ARG A 670 -26.49 -8.12 15.23
N PHE A 671 -26.10 -8.10 13.96
CA PHE A 671 -26.42 -9.13 12.96
C PHE A 671 -25.14 -9.78 12.40
N SER A 672 -25.25 -11.04 11.97
CA SER A 672 -24.18 -11.78 11.29
C SER A 672 -24.30 -11.73 9.77
N SER A 673 -25.40 -11.18 9.26
CA SER A 673 -25.70 -11.20 7.84
C SER A 673 -26.50 -9.96 7.44
N ILE A 674 -26.22 -9.45 6.23
CA ILE A 674 -26.96 -8.37 5.58
C ILE A 674 -27.54 -8.82 4.25
N ARG A 675 -28.64 -8.20 3.86
CA ARG A 675 -29.21 -8.27 2.52
C ARG A 675 -29.22 -6.87 1.96
N THR A 676 -28.99 -6.74 0.65
CA THR A 676 -29.16 -5.46 -0.05
C THR A 676 -30.18 -5.61 -1.17
N GLU A 677 -30.69 -4.49 -1.66
CA GLU A 677 -31.53 -4.45 -2.87
C GLU A 677 -30.70 -4.20 -4.14
N TYR A 678 -29.55 -3.56 -3.96
CA TYR A 678 -28.62 -3.19 -5.01
C TYR A 678 -27.27 -3.84 -4.78
N SER A 679 -26.53 -4.11 -5.86
CA SER A 679 -25.20 -4.68 -5.80
C SER A 679 -24.14 -3.61 -5.61
N ASN A 680 -24.40 -2.43 -6.18
CA ASN A 680 -23.68 -1.18 -5.95
C ASN A 680 -24.63 0.00 -5.73
N PHE A 681 -24.13 1.06 -5.10
CA PHE A 681 -24.85 2.32 -4.92
C PHE A 681 -24.12 3.43 -5.68
N TYR A 682 -24.60 3.77 -6.88
CA TYR A 682 -23.92 4.69 -7.82
C TYR A 682 -22.46 4.29 -8.08
N GLY A 683 -22.24 3.02 -8.42
CA GLY A 683 -20.91 2.47 -8.69
C GLY A 683 -20.18 1.94 -7.45
N VAL A 684 -20.61 2.29 -6.23
CA VAL A 684 -19.96 1.82 -5.00
C VAL A 684 -20.46 0.42 -4.61
N ASP A 685 -19.64 -0.60 -4.87
CA ASP A 685 -19.94 -2.02 -4.58
C ASP A 685 -20.06 -2.29 -3.09
N VAL A 686 -21.18 -2.88 -2.63
CA VAL A 686 -21.42 -3.13 -1.20
C VAL A 686 -20.72 -4.39 -0.66
N THR A 687 -20.34 -5.33 -1.53
CA THR A 687 -19.81 -6.65 -1.13
C THR A 687 -18.50 -6.58 -0.36
N PRO A 688 -17.50 -5.78 -0.79
CA PRO A 688 -16.30 -5.59 -0.01
C PRO A 688 -16.62 -5.13 1.43
N PHE A 689 -17.54 -4.16 1.59
CA PHE A 689 -18.04 -3.65 2.89
C PHE A 689 -18.48 -4.75 3.84
N ALA A 690 -19.32 -5.65 3.36
CA ALA A 690 -19.74 -6.80 4.14
C ALA A 690 -18.56 -7.72 4.52
N ALA A 691 -17.61 -7.91 3.60
CA ALA A 691 -16.49 -8.82 3.77
C ALA A 691 -15.52 -8.40 4.89
N ALA A 692 -15.12 -7.12 5.01
CA ALA A 692 -14.18 -6.72 6.08
C ALA A 692 -14.74 -6.89 7.47
N VAL A 693 -16.02 -6.56 7.68
CA VAL A 693 -16.63 -6.74 9.01
C VAL A 693 -17.09 -8.18 9.25
N GLY A 694 -16.87 -9.08 8.29
CA GLY A 694 -17.20 -10.50 8.40
C GLY A 694 -18.70 -10.78 8.41
N LEU A 695 -19.50 -9.96 7.72
CA LEU A 695 -20.92 -10.20 7.49
C LEU A 695 -21.12 -11.13 6.29
N LYS A 696 -22.06 -12.07 6.39
CA LYS A 696 -22.57 -12.79 5.20
C LYS A 696 -23.51 -11.88 4.41
N LEU A 697 -23.52 -12.01 3.09
CA LEU A 697 -24.29 -11.12 2.21
C LEU A 697 -25.21 -11.90 1.26
N THR A 698 -26.50 -11.59 1.31
CA THR A 698 -27.45 -11.86 0.21
C THR A 698 -27.50 -10.62 -0.67
N LEU A 699 -26.83 -10.66 -1.82
CA LEU A 699 -26.60 -9.49 -2.65
C LEU A 699 -27.79 -9.23 -3.56
N GLY A 700 -28.40 -8.05 -3.44
CA GLY A 700 -29.43 -7.59 -4.36
C GLY A 700 -28.81 -7.18 -5.71
N VAL A 701 -29.55 -7.39 -6.79
CA VAL A 701 -29.24 -6.84 -8.12
C VAL A 701 -30.45 -6.00 -8.52
N GLY A 702 -30.30 -4.68 -8.39
CA GLY A 702 -31.38 -3.74 -8.64
C GLY A 702 -31.76 -3.73 -10.12
N MET A 703 -33.01 -4.08 -10.45
CA MET A 703 -33.47 -4.08 -11.83
C MET A 703 -33.95 -2.69 -12.26
N THR A 704 -33.54 -2.29 -13.45
CA THR A 704 -34.02 -1.09 -14.16
C THR A 704 -34.13 -1.37 -15.65
N ARG A 705 -34.87 -0.52 -16.38
CA ARG A 705 -34.85 -0.50 -17.86
C ARG A 705 -33.78 0.45 -18.41
N GLU A 706 -33.08 1.16 -17.54
CA GLU A 706 -32.01 2.08 -17.87
C GLU A 706 -30.68 1.34 -18.12
N THR A 707 -29.73 2.02 -18.75
CA THR A 707 -28.44 1.44 -19.16
C THR A 707 -27.58 0.97 -17.98
N TRP A 708 -27.75 1.57 -16.79
CA TRP A 708 -26.97 1.21 -15.59
C TRP A 708 -27.32 -0.16 -14.99
N TYR A 709 -28.34 -0.87 -15.50
CA TYR A 709 -28.58 -2.26 -15.08
C TYR A 709 -27.36 -3.15 -15.32
N ALA A 710 -26.61 -2.91 -16.40
CA ALA A 710 -25.41 -3.66 -16.71
C ALA A 710 -24.37 -3.56 -15.59
N ASP A 711 -24.23 -2.39 -14.96
CA ASP A 711 -23.29 -2.16 -13.86
C ASP A 711 -23.69 -2.96 -12.63
N GLN A 712 -24.98 -3.04 -12.31
CA GLN A 712 -25.46 -3.87 -11.20
C GLN A 712 -25.12 -5.35 -11.41
N VAL A 713 -25.27 -5.85 -12.63
CA VAL A 713 -24.91 -7.23 -12.98
C VAL A 713 -23.39 -7.44 -12.90
N ALA A 714 -22.59 -6.49 -13.39
CA ALA A 714 -21.13 -6.57 -13.34
C ALA A 714 -20.60 -6.61 -11.90
N SER A 715 -21.12 -5.75 -11.02
CA SER A 715 -20.82 -5.77 -9.57
C SER A 715 -21.18 -7.10 -8.93
N ALA A 716 -22.33 -7.68 -9.30
CA ALA A 716 -22.79 -8.94 -8.72
C ALA A 716 -21.94 -10.15 -9.15
N VAL A 717 -21.52 -10.19 -10.42
CA VAL A 717 -20.58 -11.21 -10.92
C VAL A 717 -19.22 -11.07 -10.22
N SER A 718 -18.72 -9.84 -10.08
CA SER A 718 -17.47 -9.55 -9.38
C SER A 718 -17.53 -9.96 -7.90
N ALA A 719 -18.63 -9.64 -7.23
CA ALA A 719 -18.87 -10.00 -5.83
C ALA A 719 -18.76 -11.51 -5.57
N VAL A 720 -19.40 -12.32 -6.41
CA VAL A 720 -19.32 -13.79 -6.33
C VAL A 720 -17.90 -14.30 -6.53
N LYS A 721 -17.17 -13.68 -7.45
CA LYS A 721 -15.82 -14.07 -7.84
C LYS A 721 -14.78 -13.78 -6.77
N TYR A 722 -14.76 -12.55 -6.25
CA TYR A 722 -13.72 -12.10 -5.32
C TYR A 722 -14.09 -12.32 -3.86
N PHE A 723 -15.38 -12.39 -3.54
CA PHE A 723 -15.86 -12.58 -2.17
C PHE A 723 -16.76 -13.81 -2.02
N PRO A 724 -16.37 -15.00 -2.53
CA PRO A 724 -17.21 -16.20 -2.49
C PRO A 724 -17.49 -16.66 -1.05
N ARG A 725 -16.60 -16.33 -0.11
CA ARG A 725 -16.80 -16.62 1.33
C ARG A 725 -17.79 -15.65 1.99
N THR A 726 -18.11 -14.52 1.37
CA THR A 726 -19.03 -13.49 1.88
C THR A 726 -20.44 -13.70 1.32
N ILE A 727 -20.55 -13.98 0.02
CA ILE A 727 -21.83 -14.15 -0.68
C ILE A 727 -22.53 -15.45 -0.28
N SER A 728 -23.83 -15.34 0.04
CA SER A 728 -24.69 -16.47 0.40
C SER A 728 -25.72 -16.80 -0.68
N ALA A 729 -26.24 -15.77 -1.37
CA ALA A 729 -27.14 -15.87 -2.51
C ALA A 729 -27.19 -14.52 -3.24
N LEU A 730 -27.73 -14.51 -4.46
CA LEU A 730 -28.09 -13.29 -5.19
C LEU A 730 -29.60 -13.21 -5.35
N THR A 731 -30.16 -12.00 -5.26
CA THR A 731 -31.58 -11.74 -5.53
C THR A 731 -31.72 -10.65 -6.57
N VAL A 732 -32.39 -10.97 -7.68
CA VAL A 732 -32.63 -10.06 -8.81
C VAL A 732 -33.99 -9.43 -8.68
N GLY A 733 -34.03 -8.10 -8.51
CA GLY A 733 -35.26 -7.37 -8.22
C GLY A 733 -35.76 -7.57 -6.77
N SER A 734 -36.33 -6.50 -6.23
CA SER A 734 -36.97 -6.43 -4.90
C SER A 734 -38.32 -5.72 -5.07
N GLU A 735 -39.43 -6.41 -4.81
CA GLU A 735 -40.81 -5.88 -4.80
C GLU A 735 -41.24 -5.11 -6.06
N ASN A 736 -40.65 -5.48 -7.18
CA ASN A 736 -40.80 -4.81 -8.46
C ASN A 736 -41.67 -5.60 -9.45
N ALA A 737 -42.11 -6.82 -9.12
CA ALA A 737 -43.00 -7.58 -10.00
C ALA A 737 -44.40 -6.93 -10.06
N TYR A 738 -44.88 -6.62 -11.28
CA TYR A 738 -46.26 -6.19 -11.57
C TYR A 738 -46.77 -4.96 -10.77
N ARG A 739 -45.89 -4.00 -10.45
CA ARG A 739 -46.24 -2.75 -9.77
C ARG A 739 -46.08 -1.55 -10.71
N GLY A 740 -47.17 -0.95 -11.20
CA GLY A 740 -47.09 0.16 -12.18
C GLY A 740 -46.41 -0.27 -13.49
N ASP A 741 -45.50 0.54 -14.03
CA ASP A 741 -44.73 0.24 -15.26
C ASP A 741 -43.54 -0.72 -15.04
N ASN A 742 -43.52 -1.44 -13.91
CA ASN A 742 -42.40 -2.32 -13.55
C ASN A 742 -42.35 -3.65 -14.35
N PHE A 743 -41.54 -4.60 -13.87
CA PHE A 743 -41.18 -5.84 -14.56
C PHE A 743 -42.27 -6.91 -14.42
N ASN A 744 -42.48 -7.67 -15.49
CA ASN A 744 -43.27 -8.91 -15.43
C ASN A 744 -42.38 -10.12 -15.08
N ALA A 745 -42.98 -11.29 -14.89
CA ALA A 745 -42.24 -12.50 -14.55
C ALA A 745 -41.20 -12.91 -15.62
N ASN A 746 -41.47 -12.71 -16.91
CA ASN A 746 -40.51 -13.06 -17.96
C ASN A 746 -39.27 -12.17 -17.93
N ASP A 747 -39.44 -10.88 -17.65
CA ASP A 747 -38.32 -9.95 -17.50
C ASP A 747 -37.39 -10.41 -16.36
N ILE A 748 -37.96 -10.78 -15.21
CA ILE A 748 -37.20 -11.25 -14.03
C ILE A 748 -36.57 -12.63 -14.31
N ILE A 749 -37.28 -13.56 -14.96
CA ILE A 749 -36.73 -14.86 -15.37
C ILE A 749 -35.52 -14.69 -16.28
N ALA A 750 -35.63 -13.83 -17.29
CA ALA A 750 -34.54 -13.58 -18.23
C ALA A 750 -33.31 -13.03 -17.49
N ALA A 751 -33.52 -12.12 -16.55
CA ALA A 751 -32.47 -11.57 -15.71
C ALA A 751 -31.80 -12.63 -14.81
N ILE A 752 -32.59 -13.47 -14.12
CA ILE A 752 -32.08 -14.59 -13.31
C ILE A 752 -31.24 -15.54 -14.15
N ARG A 753 -31.74 -15.96 -15.32
CA ARG A 753 -31.01 -16.86 -16.22
C ARG A 753 -29.73 -16.24 -16.75
N GLY A 754 -29.75 -14.95 -17.10
CA GLY A 754 -28.57 -14.21 -17.54
C GLY A 754 -27.47 -14.17 -16.48
N ILE A 755 -27.84 -13.98 -15.21
CA ILE A 755 -26.89 -14.04 -14.11
C ILE A 755 -26.38 -15.47 -13.88
N LYS A 756 -27.27 -16.48 -13.82
CA LYS A 756 -26.88 -17.89 -13.64
C LYS A 756 -25.91 -18.37 -14.71
N ALA A 757 -26.07 -17.92 -15.96
CA ALA A 757 -25.15 -18.25 -17.04
C ALA A 757 -23.73 -17.70 -16.82
N ARG A 758 -23.59 -16.60 -16.05
CA ARG A 758 -22.30 -15.98 -15.71
C ARG A 758 -21.70 -16.53 -14.40
N ILE A 759 -22.52 -17.05 -13.48
CA ILE A 759 -22.10 -17.53 -12.15
C ILE A 759 -22.83 -18.84 -11.74
N PRO A 760 -22.43 -20.00 -12.29
CA PRO A 760 -23.22 -21.24 -12.17
C PRO A 760 -23.29 -21.85 -10.76
N ASN A 761 -22.38 -21.46 -9.84
CA ASN A 761 -22.20 -22.11 -8.53
C ASN A 761 -22.82 -21.34 -7.35
N VAL A 762 -23.61 -20.29 -7.60
CA VAL A 762 -24.26 -19.50 -6.55
C VAL A 762 -25.76 -19.52 -6.72
N LYS A 763 -26.48 -19.59 -5.60
CA LYS A 763 -27.95 -19.55 -5.61
C LYS A 763 -28.44 -18.19 -6.09
N VAL A 764 -29.31 -18.17 -7.11
CA VAL A 764 -29.89 -16.95 -7.67
C VAL A 764 -31.42 -17.01 -7.57
N GLY A 765 -32.03 -15.91 -7.16
CA GLY A 765 -33.47 -15.80 -6.94
C GLY A 765 -34.01 -14.40 -7.15
N THR A 766 -35.17 -14.12 -6.60
CA THR A 766 -35.80 -12.79 -6.56
C THR A 766 -36.53 -12.59 -5.24
N VAL A 767 -36.83 -11.34 -4.86
CA VAL A 767 -37.64 -11.04 -3.68
C VAL A 767 -38.88 -10.26 -4.08
N GLN A 768 -40.05 -10.77 -3.72
CA GLN A 768 -41.33 -10.11 -3.99
C GLN A 768 -42.23 -10.18 -2.76
N ARG A 769 -43.28 -9.34 -2.68
CA ARG A 769 -44.20 -9.36 -1.55
C ARG A 769 -45.04 -10.62 -1.61
N ALA A 770 -45.46 -11.11 -0.45
CA ALA A 770 -46.37 -12.25 -0.39
C ALA A 770 -47.68 -12.01 -1.15
N ALA A 771 -48.11 -10.74 -1.25
CA ALA A 771 -49.27 -10.35 -2.04
C ALA A 771 -49.08 -10.66 -3.54
N GLU A 772 -47.90 -10.46 -4.14
CA GLU A 772 -47.65 -10.87 -5.53
C GLU A 772 -47.58 -12.39 -5.65
N TRP A 773 -46.80 -13.05 -4.80
CA TRP A 773 -46.66 -14.52 -4.81
C TRP A 773 -48.01 -15.23 -4.68
N LEU A 774 -48.92 -14.73 -3.85
CA LEU A 774 -50.22 -15.38 -3.64
C LEU A 774 -51.32 -14.91 -4.59
N ASN A 775 -51.08 -13.85 -5.39
CA ASN A 775 -52.10 -13.27 -6.27
C ASN A 775 -52.64 -14.32 -7.26
N PRO A 776 -53.95 -14.65 -7.23
CA PRO A 776 -54.53 -15.61 -8.16
C PRO A 776 -54.38 -15.20 -9.62
N ALA A 777 -54.45 -13.90 -9.93
CA ALA A 777 -54.30 -13.38 -11.29
C ALA A 777 -52.88 -13.55 -11.85
N LEU A 778 -51.87 -13.59 -10.97
CA LEU A 778 -50.45 -13.75 -11.34
C LEU A 778 -49.97 -15.20 -11.18
N ARG A 779 -50.85 -16.14 -10.79
CA ARG A 779 -50.45 -17.48 -10.32
C ARG A 779 -49.57 -18.22 -11.33
N ALA A 780 -49.97 -18.25 -12.60
CA ALA A 780 -49.22 -18.95 -13.64
C ALA A 780 -47.83 -18.33 -13.84
N ASP A 781 -47.73 -17.01 -13.78
CA ASP A 781 -46.48 -16.27 -13.94
C ASP A 781 -45.54 -16.46 -12.75
N MET A 782 -46.06 -16.38 -11.52
CA MET A 782 -45.27 -16.55 -10.31
C MET A 782 -44.81 -17.99 -10.11
N VAL A 783 -45.61 -19.00 -10.51
CA VAL A 783 -45.17 -20.41 -10.53
C VAL A 783 -44.02 -20.58 -11.53
N ARG A 784 -44.12 -20.01 -12.74
CA ARG A 784 -43.04 -20.06 -13.72
C ARG A 784 -41.76 -19.39 -13.20
N LEU A 785 -41.89 -18.20 -12.62
CA LEU A 785 -40.76 -17.49 -12.00
C LEU A 785 -40.09 -18.31 -10.89
N SER A 786 -40.88 -18.98 -10.04
CA SER A 786 -40.35 -19.81 -8.95
C SER A 786 -39.51 -21.01 -9.41
N GLN A 787 -39.75 -21.52 -10.62
CA GLN A 787 -39.02 -22.65 -11.17
C GLN A 787 -37.57 -22.28 -11.50
N ASP A 788 -37.34 -21.03 -11.95
CA ASP A 788 -36.00 -20.50 -12.25
C ASP A 788 -35.26 -19.98 -11.01
N CYS A 789 -35.95 -19.82 -9.88
CA CYS A 789 -35.35 -19.39 -8.62
C CYS A 789 -34.70 -20.57 -7.86
N ASP A 790 -33.50 -20.36 -7.33
CA ASP A 790 -32.92 -21.20 -6.26
C ASP A 790 -33.32 -20.68 -4.87
N VAL A 791 -33.67 -19.40 -4.81
CA VAL A 791 -34.16 -18.70 -3.61
C VAL A 791 -35.41 -17.90 -3.98
N ILE A 792 -36.50 -18.14 -3.26
CA ILE A 792 -37.76 -17.42 -3.40
C ILE A 792 -37.88 -16.49 -2.19
N GLY A 793 -37.45 -15.25 -2.35
CA GLY A 793 -37.52 -14.25 -1.30
C GLY A 793 -38.93 -13.68 -1.17
N VAL A 794 -39.37 -13.53 0.08
CA VAL A 794 -40.70 -13.04 0.43
C VAL A 794 -40.59 -11.83 1.34
N THR A 795 -41.26 -10.73 0.98
CA THR A 795 -41.57 -9.63 1.90
C THR A 795 -42.96 -9.82 2.51
N LEU A 796 -43.07 -9.71 3.84
CA LEU A 796 -44.35 -9.68 4.56
C LEU A 796 -44.66 -8.26 5.06
N SER A 797 -45.59 -7.58 4.39
CA SER A 797 -46.07 -6.24 4.75
C SER A 797 -47.15 -6.26 5.84
N LEU A 798 -46.92 -7.00 6.93
CA LEU A 798 -47.93 -7.32 7.95
C LEU A 798 -48.60 -6.09 8.57
N TYR A 799 -47.88 -4.96 8.63
CA TYR A 799 -48.40 -3.72 9.17
C TYR A 799 -49.71 -3.26 8.49
N ASP A 800 -49.82 -3.45 7.18
CA ASP A 800 -50.97 -3.03 6.38
C ASP A 800 -51.96 -4.16 6.10
N THR A 801 -51.53 -5.41 6.24
CA THR A 801 -52.33 -6.59 5.87
C THR A 801 -53.02 -7.27 7.04
N ASP A 802 -52.45 -7.18 8.25
CA ASP A 802 -52.85 -7.98 9.41
C ASP A 802 -53.10 -7.14 10.67
N ASN A 803 -53.88 -7.66 11.61
CA ASN A 803 -54.06 -7.03 12.93
C ASN A 803 -53.02 -7.60 13.90
N LEU A 804 -52.06 -6.76 14.33
CA LEU A 804 -50.88 -7.16 15.09
C LEU A 804 -50.91 -6.67 16.55
N THR A 805 -52.10 -6.43 17.09
CA THR A 805 -52.32 -5.85 18.43
C THR A 805 -51.82 -6.71 19.60
N THR A 806 -51.45 -7.97 19.37
CA THR A 806 -50.89 -8.86 20.41
C THR A 806 -49.68 -9.64 19.89
N PRO A 807 -48.71 -10.02 20.76
CA PRO A 807 -47.57 -10.84 20.34
C PRO A 807 -47.95 -12.17 19.68
N ALA A 808 -49.02 -12.84 20.15
CA ALA A 808 -49.50 -14.09 19.56
C ALA A 808 -50.06 -13.90 18.13
N ALA A 809 -50.66 -12.74 17.86
CA ALA A 809 -51.17 -12.41 16.53
C ALA A 809 -50.03 -12.26 15.51
N VAL A 810 -48.85 -11.77 15.92
CA VAL A 810 -47.67 -11.66 15.05
C VAL A 810 -47.22 -13.03 14.54
N ALA A 811 -46.99 -13.99 15.44
CA ALA A 811 -46.57 -15.34 15.05
C ALA A 811 -47.65 -16.05 14.20
N THR A 812 -48.92 -15.89 14.59
CA THR A 812 -50.05 -16.47 13.84
C THR A 812 -50.13 -15.94 12.41
N ALA A 813 -49.94 -14.63 12.22
CA ALA A 813 -49.96 -14.02 10.89
C ALA A 813 -48.82 -14.57 10.02
N ILE A 814 -47.58 -14.62 10.54
CA ILE A 814 -46.43 -15.16 9.81
C ILE A 814 -46.70 -16.62 9.39
N ASP A 815 -47.20 -17.46 10.30
CA ASP A 815 -47.52 -18.86 10.02
C ASP A 815 -48.60 -19.02 8.93
N GLN A 816 -49.64 -18.17 8.93
CA GLN A 816 -50.71 -18.23 7.94
C GLN A 816 -50.21 -17.88 6.53
N TRP A 817 -49.43 -16.80 6.41
CA TRP A 817 -48.82 -16.41 5.15
C TRP A 817 -47.85 -17.48 4.66
N TRP A 818 -47.00 -18.01 5.54
CA TRP A 818 -46.01 -19.01 5.16
C TRP A 818 -46.63 -20.34 4.73
N ARG A 819 -47.67 -20.81 5.43
CA ARG A 819 -48.41 -22.02 5.02
C ARG A 819 -49.03 -21.85 3.63
N SER A 820 -49.56 -20.68 3.34
CA SER A 820 -50.16 -20.38 2.03
C SER A 820 -49.11 -20.36 0.92
N LEU A 821 -47.92 -19.82 1.19
CA LEU A 821 -46.79 -19.81 0.25
C LEU A 821 -46.23 -21.23 0.04
N ALA A 822 -45.99 -21.98 1.11
CA ALA A 822 -45.44 -23.34 1.05
C ALA A 822 -46.41 -24.35 0.41
N ALA A 823 -47.71 -24.06 0.36
CA ALA A 823 -48.68 -24.86 -0.39
C ALA A 823 -48.54 -24.71 -1.92
N LEU A 824 -47.89 -23.66 -2.40
CA LEU A 824 -47.77 -23.33 -3.82
C LEU A 824 -46.33 -23.41 -4.34
N TYR A 825 -45.35 -23.21 -3.47
CA TYR A 825 -43.94 -23.10 -3.82
C TYR A 825 -43.09 -24.09 -3.04
N PRO A 826 -41.97 -24.59 -3.61
CA PRO A 826 -41.09 -25.52 -2.92
C PRO A 826 -40.59 -24.89 -1.63
N ALA A 827 -40.94 -25.51 -0.51
CA ALA A 827 -40.64 -24.96 0.80
C ALA A 827 -39.16 -24.64 0.91
N GLU A 828 -38.28 -25.57 0.50
CA GLU A 828 -36.81 -25.50 0.55
C GLU A 828 -36.17 -24.29 -0.14
N LYS A 829 -36.92 -23.61 -1.02
CA LYS A 829 -36.49 -22.40 -1.70
C LYS A 829 -36.99 -21.12 -1.04
N LEU A 830 -38.05 -21.17 -0.24
CA LEU A 830 -38.68 -19.99 0.37
C LEU A 830 -37.78 -19.37 1.45
N GLN A 831 -37.65 -18.05 1.44
CA GLN A 831 -36.94 -17.28 2.48
C GLN A 831 -37.71 -16.01 2.85
N LEU A 832 -37.89 -15.76 4.15
CA LEU A 832 -38.52 -14.54 4.65
C LEU A 832 -37.48 -13.42 4.67
N MET A 833 -37.45 -12.61 3.60
CA MET A 833 -36.36 -11.68 3.31
C MET A 833 -36.63 -10.23 3.69
N ASN A 834 -37.84 -9.90 4.14
CA ASN A 834 -38.16 -8.60 4.70
C ASN A 834 -39.41 -8.70 5.60
N ILE A 835 -39.28 -8.32 6.88
CA ILE A 835 -40.38 -8.18 7.83
C ILE A 835 -40.06 -7.08 8.85
N GLY A 836 -41.02 -6.20 9.13
CA GLY A 836 -40.81 -5.11 10.10
C GLY A 836 -42.09 -4.39 10.49
N PHE A 837 -41.93 -3.42 11.39
CA PHE A 837 -43.02 -2.61 11.92
C PHE A 837 -42.55 -1.15 12.04
N PRO A 838 -43.31 -0.18 11.53
CA PRO A 838 -42.88 1.21 11.50
C PRO A 838 -42.84 1.82 12.90
N THR A 839 -41.76 2.55 13.17
CA THR A 839 -41.53 3.27 14.43
C THR A 839 -42.16 4.65 14.47
N SER A 840 -42.63 5.16 13.33
CA SER A 840 -43.36 6.41 13.19
C SER A 840 -44.27 6.35 11.95
N GLY A 841 -45.34 7.15 11.93
CA GLY A 841 -46.27 7.21 10.81
C GLY A 841 -47.74 7.15 11.23
N ALA A 842 -48.64 7.13 10.24
CA ALA A 842 -50.08 7.02 10.45
C ALA A 842 -50.48 5.59 10.84
N THR A 843 -51.57 5.43 11.58
CA THR A 843 -52.18 4.12 11.88
C THR A 843 -52.61 3.42 10.59
N SER A 844 -52.29 2.12 10.47
CA SER A 844 -52.68 1.34 9.30
C SER A 844 -54.18 1.10 9.24
N ALA A 845 -54.69 0.73 8.06
CA ALA A 845 -56.08 0.34 7.86
C ALA A 845 -56.52 -0.88 8.69
N LYS A 846 -55.57 -1.61 9.29
CA LYS A 846 -55.81 -2.77 10.17
C LYS A 846 -55.80 -2.42 11.65
N GLY A 847 -55.64 -1.14 11.99
CA GLY A 847 -55.63 -0.63 13.36
C GLY A 847 -54.27 -0.71 14.05
N ASN A 848 -53.19 -0.99 13.31
CA ASN A 848 -51.84 -1.02 13.89
C ASN A 848 -51.32 0.41 14.05
N VAL A 849 -50.97 0.80 15.28
CA VAL A 849 -50.40 2.13 15.56
C VAL A 849 -48.89 2.08 15.38
N ALA A 850 -48.33 2.90 14.49
CA ALA A 850 -46.89 3.04 14.33
C ALA A 850 -46.27 3.70 15.58
N GLY A 851 -45.10 3.23 16.01
CA GLY A 851 -44.46 3.74 17.22
C GLY A 851 -43.28 2.87 17.65
N VAL A 852 -42.31 3.48 18.34
CA VAL A 852 -41.10 2.79 18.81
C VAL A 852 -41.47 1.62 19.73
N ASP A 853 -42.39 1.83 20.68
CA ASP A 853 -42.81 0.78 21.62
C ASP A 853 -43.51 -0.39 20.90
N GLN A 854 -44.34 -0.09 19.91
CA GLN A 854 -45.03 -1.09 19.10
C GLN A 854 -44.05 -1.87 18.22
N ALA A 855 -43.05 -1.20 17.64
CA ALA A 855 -42.00 -1.84 16.85
C ALA A 855 -41.11 -2.74 17.73
N VAL A 856 -40.77 -2.31 18.95
CA VAL A 856 -40.06 -3.13 19.95
C VAL A 856 -40.89 -4.34 20.34
N SER A 857 -42.19 -4.16 20.59
CA SER A 857 -43.12 -5.26 20.89
C SER A 857 -43.20 -6.27 19.74
N PHE A 858 -43.31 -5.78 18.50
CA PHE A 858 -43.31 -6.62 17.29
C PHE A 858 -42.01 -7.42 17.15
N TYR A 859 -40.85 -6.77 17.26
CA TYR A 859 -39.55 -7.44 17.21
C TYR A 859 -39.43 -8.53 18.29
N ASN A 860 -39.84 -8.23 19.52
CA ASN A 860 -39.82 -9.20 20.61
C ASN A 860 -40.78 -10.38 20.36
N ALA A 861 -41.95 -10.12 19.74
CA ALA A 861 -42.88 -11.18 19.35
C ALA A 861 -42.28 -12.11 18.29
N VAL A 862 -41.64 -11.56 17.24
CA VAL A 862 -40.94 -12.35 16.21
C VAL A 862 -39.81 -13.16 16.85
N ARG A 863 -38.97 -12.50 17.67
CA ARG A 863 -37.85 -13.12 18.40
C ARG A 863 -38.26 -14.30 19.28
N ASN A 864 -39.38 -14.16 19.97
CA ASN A 864 -39.86 -15.19 20.90
C ASN A 864 -40.65 -16.31 20.20
N SER A 865 -40.89 -16.21 18.90
CA SER A 865 -41.54 -17.24 18.09
C SER A 865 -40.53 -18.22 17.48
N ALA A 866 -41.00 -19.34 16.93
CA ALA A 866 -40.17 -20.30 16.20
C ALA A 866 -39.38 -19.65 15.03
N TRP A 867 -39.90 -18.55 14.47
CA TRP A 867 -39.25 -17.78 13.40
C TRP A 867 -37.96 -17.08 13.87
N GLY A 868 -37.93 -16.57 15.09
CA GLY A 868 -36.72 -15.99 15.69
C GLY A 868 -35.76 -17.03 16.25
N GLN A 869 -36.28 -18.15 16.78
CA GLN A 869 -35.51 -19.16 17.51
C GLN A 869 -34.79 -20.20 16.63
N GLY A 870 -34.97 -20.17 15.31
CA GLY A 870 -34.24 -21.02 14.37
C GLY A 870 -35.09 -22.08 13.68
N ASN A 871 -36.05 -21.64 12.87
CA ASN A 871 -36.60 -22.47 11.79
C ASN A 871 -35.52 -22.81 10.74
N SER A 872 -35.78 -23.76 9.85
CA SER A 872 -34.95 -24.04 8.66
C SER A 872 -34.87 -22.87 7.65
N TRP A 873 -35.62 -21.78 7.90
CA TRP A 873 -35.78 -20.63 7.01
C TRP A 873 -35.10 -19.38 7.61
N PRO A 874 -34.10 -18.78 6.95
CA PRO A 874 -33.51 -17.53 7.42
C PRO A 874 -34.54 -16.39 7.34
N THR A 875 -34.64 -15.61 8.42
CA THR A 875 -35.54 -14.45 8.55
C THR A 875 -34.75 -13.15 8.59
N TRP A 876 -35.22 -12.15 7.85
CA TRP A 876 -34.54 -10.86 7.69
C TRP A 876 -35.42 -9.69 8.14
N GLY A 877 -34.89 -8.85 9.03
CA GLY A 877 -35.56 -7.63 9.48
C GLY A 877 -35.61 -6.56 8.38
N ALA A 878 -36.64 -5.71 8.44
CA ALA A 878 -36.96 -4.73 7.40
C ALA A 878 -35.84 -3.77 7.05
N ASP A 879 -35.44 -2.85 7.94
CA ASP A 879 -34.35 -1.91 7.68
C ASP A 879 -33.48 -1.78 8.93
N PHE A 880 -32.18 -1.57 8.75
CA PHE A 880 -31.31 -1.25 9.89
C PHE A 880 -31.43 0.21 10.32
N TYR A 881 -31.42 1.15 9.37
CA TYR A 881 -31.52 2.58 9.59
C TYR A 881 -32.84 3.13 9.06
N ASP A 882 -33.36 4.18 9.70
CA ASP A 882 -34.36 5.04 9.07
C ASP A 882 -33.73 5.84 7.95
N ASP A 883 -34.49 6.03 6.88
CA ASP A 883 -34.08 6.91 5.81
C ASP A 883 -34.21 8.39 6.22
N LYS A 884 -33.33 9.22 5.68
CA LYS A 884 -33.43 10.67 5.88
C LYS A 884 -34.71 11.22 5.23
N PRO A 885 -35.26 12.35 5.71
CA PRO A 885 -36.53 12.89 5.20
C PRO A 885 -36.54 13.11 3.68
N ALA A 886 -35.40 13.50 3.11
CA ALA A 886 -35.22 13.74 1.67
C ALA A 886 -35.11 12.46 0.83
N SER A 887 -35.02 11.27 1.44
CA SER A 887 -34.98 10.01 0.70
C SER A 887 -36.26 9.79 -0.10
N VAL A 888 -36.12 9.19 -1.29
CA VAL A 888 -37.23 8.79 -2.17
C VAL A 888 -37.86 7.46 -1.76
N SER A 889 -37.29 6.77 -0.77
CA SER A 889 -37.81 5.53 -0.24
C SER A 889 -39.22 5.70 0.36
N PRO A 890 -40.16 4.76 0.09
CA PRO A 890 -41.49 4.80 0.64
C PRO A 890 -41.56 4.36 2.12
N THR A 891 -40.52 3.75 2.68
CA THR A 891 -40.52 3.10 4.02
C THR A 891 -39.56 3.76 5.02
N LYS A 892 -39.68 5.08 5.20
CA LYS A 892 -38.69 5.91 5.92
C LYS A 892 -38.49 5.63 7.42
N SER A 893 -39.36 4.85 8.06
CA SER A 893 -39.39 4.73 9.54
C SER A 893 -39.37 3.29 10.07
N TYR A 894 -38.85 2.33 9.28
CA TYR A 894 -38.77 0.91 9.66
C TYR A 894 -37.46 0.52 10.34
N GLY A 895 -36.49 1.44 10.42
CA GLY A 895 -35.16 1.17 10.96
C GLY A 895 -35.15 0.85 12.45
N TYR A 896 -34.22 0.01 12.88
CA TYR A 896 -33.88 -0.13 14.30
C TYR A 896 -33.12 1.09 14.85
N PHE A 897 -32.39 1.75 13.95
CA PHE A 897 -31.62 2.97 14.21
C PHE A 897 -32.25 4.16 13.51
N THR A 898 -32.06 5.34 14.08
CA THR A 898 -32.35 6.61 13.40
C THR A 898 -31.37 6.84 12.24
N ALA A 899 -31.68 7.79 11.36
CA ALA A 899 -30.78 8.19 10.28
C ALA A 899 -29.39 8.65 10.77
N GLN A 900 -29.30 9.14 12.01
CA GLN A 900 -28.06 9.60 12.67
C GLN A 900 -27.36 8.48 13.47
N ARG A 901 -27.62 7.21 13.15
CA ARG A 901 -26.99 6.03 13.77
C ARG A 901 -27.24 5.91 15.28
N GLN A 902 -28.32 6.50 15.78
CA GLN A 902 -28.74 6.34 17.18
C GLN A 902 -29.75 5.20 17.31
N ALA A 903 -29.55 4.31 18.28
CA ALA A 903 -30.51 3.25 18.58
C ALA A 903 -31.83 3.86 19.07
N LYS A 904 -32.96 3.42 18.52
CA LYS A 904 -34.27 3.97 18.91
C LYS A 904 -34.77 3.48 20.26
N ALA A 905 -34.35 2.28 20.65
CA ALA A 905 -34.65 1.71 21.94
C ALA A 905 -33.52 0.80 22.41
N ARG A 906 -33.43 0.61 23.73
CA ARG A 906 -32.48 -0.33 24.32
C ARG A 906 -32.80 -1.75 23.85
N ASN A 907 -31.77 -2.50 23.46
CA ASN A 907 -31.91 -3.90 23.02
C ASN A 907 -32.80 -4.11 21.78
N PHE A 908 -32.92 -3.09 20.92
CA PHE A 908 -33.68 -3.10 19.68
C PHE A 908 -32.74 -2.73 18.51
N PRO A 909 -32.01 -3.71 17.93
CA PRO A 909 -31.99 -5.13 18.24
C PRO A 909 -30.95 -5.48 19.33
N LEU A 910 -30.98 -6.72 19.84
CA LEU A 910 -29.98 -7.24 20.78
C LEU A 910 -28.56 -7.28 20.18
N THR A 911 -27.55 -7.13 21.02
CA THR A 911 -26.13 -7.16 20.62
C THR A 911 -25.55 -8.58 20.52
N GLN A 912 -24.71 -8.84 19.52
CA GLN A 912 -23.39 -9.47 19.64
C GLN A 912 -23.06 -10.28 20.91
N ALA A 913 -22.75 -9.55 21.97
CA ALA A 913 -22.19 -10.08 23.21
C ALA A 913 -23.25 -10.29 24.31
N GLY A 914 -24.54 -10.20 23.97
CA GLY A 914 -25.70 -10.46 24.82
C GLY A 914 -26.75 -11.21 24.02
#